data_AF-R4XAD7-F1
#
_entry.id   AF-R4XAD7-F1
#
_cell.length_a   1.000
_cell.length_b   1.000
_cell.length_c   1.000
_cell.angle_alpha   90.00
_cell.angle_beta   90.00
_cell.angle_gamma   90.00
#
_symmetry.space_group_name_H-M   'P 1'
#
loop_
_entity.id
_entity.type
_entity.pdbx_description
1 polymer ?
#
loop_
_entity_poly.entity_id
_entity_poly.type
_entity_poly.pdbx_seq_one_letter_code
_entity_poly.pdbx_strand_id
1 'polypeptide(L)'
;MTQRTSDDPGNESFDIARALLDLSIGTASQGATSQDLVNATQKYTTPQKQEIRDIPTATFITPTKQDVERQVDSLATTGVTNNTCLVVLQDSCELHKFSRNIRQKDLETIVERPQRTKAAILGIINAKARLENAGRPSLDILHSQRIGNLGDAAVEDVHGLIYPQDLLRMSHKVEEKLAKGDLEISQDLPYGDLYLAPRSIDALNGCIGALYDGMDALFAVPKSPDNPLTSLNRSYNSVHVCIRPPGHHAAEISPCGFCWINNVHIAIAYARRHHGIKRAAILDFDLHHGDGSQSIAWSINETTPSAIGYYSLHDIYSFPCEAGNVDKIKEASVNISAHGHNIHNIALEPFKDLDDFDRLYQSKYSKLFEAAEEYLAEGSAKGEKSLICISAGYDASEHESAAMQRHAVSVPTTFYERFTRDATALAQKYCKSKIFSVMEGGYGDRAIVSASTAHLIGLVQESVRDEMISSCYNLAALQILEKNYLKKVRRGRDSGLIDGVRDPWLVRMDVLRDNHLNVPISENTKVEGEQLILADLQRMTLRDRKPRSTPVATPRAVKATPKSTPFKSNEGHASVRNSKPSTSWKATSVSDDVHVSNSQPVVHNVNAQSAAFLREPVIKPEAMQSLSIDGTHRKRTPSAEREVVEAQPEQPSTIDRNIYDFVVE
;
A
#
# COMPACT_ATOMS: atom_id res chain seq x y z
N MET A 1 -37.06 40.93 -49.65
CA MET A 1 -36.14 41.19 -50.79
C MET A 1 -34.88 40.35 -50.61
N THR A 2 -34.14 40.08 -51.69
CA THR A 2 -32.72 39.62 -51.73
C THR A 2 -32.31 38.31 -51.01
N GLN A 3 -32.44 37.20 -51.75
CA GLN A 3 -31.44 36.16 -52.06
C GLN A 3 -30.26 35.77 -51.11
N ARG A 4 -30.14 34.43 -50.93
CA ARG A 4 -28.98 33.52 -51.13
C ARG A 4 -27.95 33.23 -50.00
N THR A 5 -27.39 32.01 -50.13
CA THR A 5 -26.22 31.37 -49.44
C THR A 5 -26.36 31.07 -47.94
N SER A 6 -25.80 29.99 -47.36
CA SER A 6 -25.33 28.68 -47.87
C SER A 6 -24.95 27.78 -46.67
N ASP A 7 -25.01 26.45 -46.85
CA ASP A 7 -24.27 25.39 -46.12
C ASP A 7 -24.29 25.33 -44.58
N ASP A 8 -24.94 24.29 -44.03
CA ASP A 8 -24.76 23.80 -42.64
C ASP A 8 -24.82 22.25 -42.61
N PRO A 9 -23.73 21.54 -42.24
CA PRO A 9 -23.67 20.07 -42.28
C PRO A 9 -24.11 19.46 -40.94
N GLY A 10 -25.42 19.29 -40.75
CA GLY A 10 -25.95 18.86 -39.45
C GLY A 10 -27.28 18.09 -39.46
N ASN A 11 -27.47 17.06 -40.33
CA ASN A 11 -28.67 16.21 -40.22
C ASN A 11 -28.63 14.78 -40.81
N GLU A 12 -27.52 14.03 -40.70
CA GLU A 12 -27.46 12.61 -41.12
C GLU A 12 -27.42 11.60 -39.95
N SER A 13 -27.96 11.96 -38.78
CA SER A 13 -27.93 11.08 -37.59
C SER A 13 -29.30 10.71 -37.00
N PHE A 14 -30.41 11.07 -37.65
CA PHE A 14 -31.76 10.82 -37.13
C PHE A 14 -32.59 9.74 -37.85
N ASP A 15 -32.22 9.29 -39.06
CA ASP A 15 -33.01 8.28 -39.80
C ASP A 15 -32.61 6.81 -39.54
N ILE A 16 -31.43 6.55 -38.97
CA ILE A 16 -30.99 5.17 -38.65
C ILE A 16 -31.71 4.61 -37.42
N ALA A 17 -32.02 5.46 -36.43
CA ALA A 17 -32.67 5.06 -35.18
C ALA A 17 -34.14 4.62 -35.37
N ARG A 18 -34.78 4.97 -36.50
CA ARG A 18 -36.19 4.66 -36.76
C ARG A 18 -36.41 3.36 -37.53
N ALA A 19 -35.42 2.91 -38.31
CA ALA A 19 -35.49 1.66 -39.07
C ALA A 19 -35.27 0.39 -38.21
N LEU A 20 -34.68 0.53 -37.01
CA LEU A 20 -34.34 -0.60 -36.13
C LEU A 20 -35.39 -0.92 -35.06
N LEU A 21 -36.44 -0.10 -34.90
CA LEU A 21 -37.52 -0.37 -33.92
C LEU A 21 -38.68 -1.21 -34.49
N ASP A 22 -38.91 -1.19 -35.80
CA ASP A 22 -40.06 -1.86 -36.45
C ASP A 22 -39.83 -3.36 -36.75
N LEU A 23 -38.74 -3.95 -36.27
CA LEU A 23 -38.36 -5.36 -36.53
C LEU A 23 -38.51 -6.30 -35.32
N SER A 24 -39.19 -5.87 -34.24
CA SER A 24 -39.34 -6.66 -33.00
C SER A 24 -40.79 -6.93 -32.57
N ILE A 25 -41.72 -7.11 -33.53
CA ILE A 25 -43.07 -7.64 -33.28
C ILE A 25 -43.50 -8.54 -34.45
N GLY A 26 -43.56 -9.87 -34.27
CA GLY A 26 -44.13 -10.76 -35.29
C GLY A 26 -43.68 -12.22 -35.25
N THR A 27 -44.53 -13.08 -34.70
CA THR A 27 -44.36 -14.54 -34.58
C THR A 27 -44.21 -15.31 -35.90
N ALA A 28 -43.23 -16.22 -35.94
CA ALA A 28 -43.23 -17.55 -36.58
C ALA A 28 -43.89 -17.76 -37.98
N SER A 29 -43.10 -18.16 -38.97
CA SER A 29 -43.06 -19.56 -39.49
C SER A 29 -42.21 -19.75 -40.76
N GLN A 30 -41.77 -21.00 -40.99
CA GLN A 30 -41.23 -21.60 -42.24
C GLN A 30 -39.92 -21.07 -42.87
N GLY A 31 -38.85 -21.85 -42.68
CA GLY A 31 -38.07 -22.47 -43.76
C GLY A 31 -37.34 -21.61 -44.80
N ALA A 32 -36.02 -21.44 -44.63
CA ALA A 32 -35.06 -21.17 -45.70
C ALA A 32 -33.89 -22.16 -45.61
N THR A 33 -33.24 -22.47 -46.74
CA THR A 33 -32.24 -23.57 -46.82
C THR A 33 -30.82 -23.06 -47.01
N SER A 34 -29.83 -23.91 -46.71
CA SER A 34 -28.40 -23.57 -46.64
C SER A 34 -27.76 -23.08 -47.96
N GLN A 35 -28.51 -22.96 -49.05
CA GLN A 35 -28.01 -22.48 -50.34
C GLN A 35 -28.14 -20.95 -50.50
N ASP A 36 -29.07 -20.31 -49.79
CA ASP A 36 -29.33 -18.86 -49.93
C ASP A 36 -28.24 -18.00 -49.26
N LEU A 37 -27.60 -18.53 -48.21
CA LEU A 37 -26.49 -17.89 -47.50
C LEU A 37 -25.18 -17.84 -48.33
N VAL A 38 -25.00 -18.75 -49.29
CA VAL A 38 -23.75 -18.83 -50.09
C VAL A 38 -23.71 -17.76 -51.19
N ASN A 39 -24.86 -17.38 -51.75
CA ASN A 39 -24.94 -16.40 -52.83
C ASN A 39 -24.78 -14.94 -52.37
N ALA A 40 -24.94 -14.66 -51.07
CA ALA A 40 -24.74 -13.32 -50.50
C ALA A 40 -23.26 -12.94 -50.37
N THR A 41 -22.36 -13.92 -50.20
CA THR A 41 -20.95 -13.68 -49.86
C THR A 41 -20.04 -13.46 -51.08
N GLN A 42 -20.58 -13.47 -52.31
CA GLN A 42 -19.78 -13.51 -53.55
C GLN A 42 -19.89 -12.24 -54.42
N LYS A 43 -20.30 -11.09 -53.85
CA LYS A 43 -20.45 -9.81 -54.58
C LYS A 43 -19.55 -8.64 -54.13
N TYR A 44 -18.71 -8.81 -53.11
CA TYR A 44 -17.86 -7.72 -52.57
C TYR A 44 -16.39 -8.12 -52.36
N THR A 45 -15.72 -8.58 -53.43
CA THR A 45 -14.25 -8.79 -53.43
C THR A 45 -13.60 -8.45 -54.76
N THR A 46 -13.53 -7.14 -55.11
CA THR A 46 -12.56 -6.62 -56.10
C THR A 46 -12.12 -5.21 -55.69
N PRO A 47 -10.83 -4.94 -55.42
CA PRO A 47 -10.38 -3.60 -55.04
C PRO A 47 -10.16 -2.72 -56.29
N GLN A 48 -10.82 -1.56 -56.33
CA GLN A 48 -10.48 -0.51 -57.29
C GLN A 48 -9.25 0.27 -56.80
N LYS A 49 -8.26 0.47 -57.69
CA LYS A 49 -7.19 1.45 -57.46
C LYS A 49 -7.78 2.86 -57.55
N GLN A 50 -7.73 3.62 -56.46
CA GLN A 50 -7.78 5.08 -56.51
C GLN A 50 -6.38 5.65 -56.29
N GLU A 51 -6.03 6.65 -57.10
CA GLU A 51 -4.76 7.36 -56.99
C GLU A 51 -4.77 8.27 -55.76
N ILE A 52 -3.81 8.08 -54.86
CA ILE A 52 -3.58 8.97 -53.73
C ILE A 52 -2.93 10.24 -54.26
N ARG A 53 -3.55 11.40 -54.02
CA ARG A 53 -2.93 12.71 -54.26
C ARG A 53 -2.06 13.08 -53.06
N ASP A 54 -0.85 13.57 -53.33
CA ASP A 54 0.10 13.98 -52.31
C ASP A 54 -0.46 15.09 -51.40
N ILE A 55 -0.38 14.86 -50.09
CA ILE A 55 -0.59 15.89 -49.06
C ILE A 55 0.79 16.45 -48.69
N PRO A 56 1.00 17.78 -48.61
CA PRO A 56 2.32 18.33 -48.33
C PRO A 56 2.86 17.90 -46.97
N THR A 57 4.07 17.34 -46.95
CA THR A 57 4.77 16.94 -45.73
C THR A 57 5.03 18.16 -44.86
N ALA A 58 4.33 18.28 -43.73
CA ALA A 58 4.65 19.27 -42.71
C ALA A 58 6.03 18.95 -42.11
N THR A 59 6.97 19.90 -42.21
CA THR A 59 8.31 19.73 -41.68
C THR A 59 8.28 19.77 -40.16
N PHE A 60 8.32 18.60 -39.50
CA PHE A 60 8.41 18.51 -38.04
C PHE A 60 9.73 19.12 -37.57
N ILE A 61 9.65 20.27 -36.89
CA ILE A 61 10.76 20.86 -36.16
C ILE A 61 10.84 20.15 -34.81
N THR A 62 11.91 19.40 -34.57
CA THR A 62 12.18 18.75 -33.28
C THR A 62 12.35 19.81 -32.19
N PRO A 63 11.55 19.82 -31.12
CA PRO A 63 11.70 20.79 -30.03
C PRO A 63 13.06 20.64 -29.35
N THR A 64 13.72 21.76 -29.03
CA THR A 64 14.94 21.72 -28.23
C THR A 64 14.60 21.57 -26.74
N LYS A 65 15.60 21.22 -25.92
CA LYS A 65 15.44 21.10 -24.46
C LYS A 65 14.78 22.34 -23.83
N GLN A 66 15.10 23.55 -24.33
CA GLN A 66 14.54 24.81 -23.82
C GLN A 66 13.10 25.07 -24.26
N ASP A 67 12.62 24.44 -25.32
CA ASP A 67 11.24 24.61 -25.82
C ASP A 67 10.27 23.76 -24.99
N VAL A 68 10.70 22.56 -24.59
CA VAL A 68 9.96 21.69 -23.65
C VAL A 68 9.85 22.37 -22.28
N GLU A 69 10.92 22.98 -21.77
CA GLU A 69 10.93 23.68 -20.48
C GLU A 69 9.93 24.84 -20.43
N ARG A 70 9.69 25.56 -21.54
CA ARG A 70 8.73 26.70 -21.58
C ARG A 70 7.26 26.31 -21.77
N GLN A 71 6.96 25.12 -22.31
CA GLN A 71 5.57 24.67 -22.50
C GLN A 71 4.89 24.22 -21.20
N VAL A 72 5.68 23.88 -20.17
CA VAL A 72 5.16 23.43 -18.86
C VAL A 72 4.48 24.56 -18.08
N ASP A 73 4.88 25.82 -18.30
CA ASP A 73 4.44 26.97 -17.49
C ASP A 73 3.04 27.54 -17.86
N SER A 74 2.43 27.15 -18.99
CA SER A 74 1.28 27.88 -19.57
C SER A 74 -0.11 27.23 -19.43
N LEU A 75 -0.22 26.03 -18.84
CA LEU A 75 -1.44 25.19 -18.90
C LEU A 75 -2.33 25.19 -17.64
N ALA A 76 -2.22 26.20 -16.77
CA ALA A 76 -2.85 26.23 -15.44
C ALA A 76 -4.32 26.77 -15.41
N THR A 77 -5.17 26.44 -16.39
CA THR A 77 -6.54 27.03 -16.50
C THR A 77 -7.66 26.04 -16.86
N THR A 78 -7.80 24.95 -16.12
CA THR A 78 -9.10 24.26 -15.94
C THR A 78 -9.27 23.84 -14.46
N GLY A 79 -10.52 23.80 -13.98
CA GLY A 79 -10.84 23.63 -12.54
C GLY A 79 -10.61 22.24 -11.94
N VAL A 80 -9.78 21.40 -12.56
CA VAL A 80 -9.31 20.13 -11.98
C VAL A 80 -7.93 20.38 -11.38
N THR A 81 -7.82 20.33 -10.06
CA THR A 81 -6.51 20.36 -9.39
C THR A 81 -5.81 19.03 -9.63
N ASN A 82 -5.00 18.93 -10.69
CA ASN A 82 -4.17 17.76 -10.97
C ASN A 82 -3.35 17.39 -9.72
N ASN A 83 -3.42 16.13 -9.28
CA ASN A 83 -2.63 15.69 -8.14
C ASN A 83 -1.17 15.56 -8.55
N THR A 84 -0.30 15.93 -7.61
CA THR A 84 1.14 15.82 -7.74
C THR A 84 1.61 14.69 -6.85
N CYS A 85 2.30 13.73 -7.46
CA CYS A 85 2.66 12.46 -6.85
C CYS A 85 4.17 12.38 -6.59
N LEU A 86 4.55 12.03 -5.36
CA LEU A 86 5.92 11.66 -5.01
C LEU A 86 6.02 10.16 -4.85
N VAL A 87 6.92 9.53 -5.60
CA VAL A 87 7.32 8.15 -5.36
C VAL A 87 8.55 8.14 -4.46
N VAL A 88 8.47 7.44 -3.32
CA VAL A 88 9.59 7.23 -2.40
C VAL A 88 10.14 5.82 -2.59
N LEU A 89 11.42 5.74 -2.92
CA LEU A 89 12.22 4.52 -3.05
C LEU A 89 13.14 4.36 -1.85
N GLN A 90 13.53 3.13 -1.57
CA GLN A 90 14.46 2.80 -0.50
C GLN A 90 15.42 1.68 -0.92
N ASP A 91 16.68 2.04 -1.16
CA ASP A 91 17.68 1.12 -1.73
C ASP A 91 18.07 0.00 -0.73
N SER A 92 17.87 0.21 0.58
CA SER A 92 18.10 -0.83 1.59
C SER A 92 17.16 -2.03 1.45
N CYS A 93 16.00 -1.88 0.79
CA CYS A 93 15.03 -2.95 0.59
C CYS A 93 15.60 -4.15 -0.20
N GLU A 94 16.66 -3.96 -1.01
CA GLU A 94 17.37 -5.06 -1.67
C GLU A 94 18.14 -5.98 -0.71
N LEU A 95 18.42 -5.51 0.52
CA LEU A 95 19.22 -6.23 1.52
C LEU A 95 18.44 -7.34 2.25
N HIS A 96 17.11 -7.24 2.29
CA HIS A 96 16.25 -8.36 2.68
C HIS A 96 16.24 -9.39 1.55
N LYS A 97 16.69 -10.63 1.79
CA LYS A 97 16.74 -11.67 0.75
C LYS A 97 16.74 -13.07 1.34
N PHE A 98 16.10 -14.00 0.65
CA PHE A 98 16.12 -15.40 1.07
C PHE A 98 17.56 -15.92 1.16
N SER A 99 17.94 -16.41 2.34
CA SER A 99 19.35 -16.68 2.69
C SER A 99 19.60 -18.12 3.15
N ARG A 100 18.58 -19.00 3.13
CA ARG A 100 18.72 -20.42 3.51
C ARG A 100 19.35 -21.23 2.40
N ASN A 101 20.09 -22.26 2.78
CA ASN A 101 20.71 -23.20 1.85
C ASN A 101 19.68 -24.22 1.33
N ILE A 102 19.01 -23.91 0.21
CA ILE A 102 18.08 -24.80 -0.49
C ILE A 102 18.61 -25.15 -1.89
N ARG A 103 18.02 -26.16 -2.54
CA ARG A 103 18.47 -26.57 -3.89
C ARG A 103 18.11 -25.47 -4.89
N GLN A 104 18.91 -25.31 -5.95
CA GLN A 104 18.70 -24.26 -6.95
C GLN A 104 17.28 -24.20 -7.54
N LYS A 105 16.65 -25.37 -7.76
CA LYS A 105 15.26 -25.48 -8.24
C LYS A 105 14.19 -25.06 -7.21
N ASP A 106 14.54 -25.06 -5.93
CA ASP A 106 13.63 -24.64 -4.85
C ASP A 106 13.71 -23.11 -4.65
N LEU A 107 14.78 -22.44 -5.12
CA LEU A 107 14.84 -20.96 -5.14
C LEU A 107 13.80 -20.35 -6.09
N GLU A 108 13.32 -21.11 -7.08
CA GLU A 108 12.28 -20.67 -8.02
C GLU A 108 10.91 -20.54 -7.37
N THR A 109 10.68 -21.15 -6.18
CA THR A 109 9.44 -20.99 -5.41
C THR A 109 9.47 -19.77 -4.48
N ILE A 110 10.60 -19.06 -4.38
CA ILE A 110 10.73 -17.85 -3.57
C ILE A 110 10.21 -16.65 -4.37
N VAL A 111 8.93 -16.38 -4.22
CA VAL A 111 8.22 -15.30 -4.93
C VAL A 111 8.60 -13.92 -4.39
N GLU A 112 8.76 -13.79 -3.08
CA GLU A 112 9.21 -12.58 -2.37
C GLU A 112 10.72 -12.37 -2.62
N ARG A 113 11.07 -11.67 -3.71
CA ARG A 113 12.46 -11.50 -4.19
C ARG A 113 12.86 -10.03 -4.39
N PRO A 114 14.14 -9.64 -4.20
CA PRO A 114 14.60 -8.26 -4.42
C PRO A 114 14.31 -7.68 -5.82
N GLN A 115 14.16 -8.55 -6.83
CA GLN A 115 13.83 -8.14 -8.20
C GLN A 115 12.42 -7.52 -8.31
N ARG A 116 11.52 -7.75 -7.34
CA ARG A 116 10.20 -7.11 -7.28
C ARG A 116 10.32 -5.58 -7.28
N THR A 117 11.23 -5.04 -6.46
CA THR A 117 11.51 -3.60 -6.40
C THR A 117 12.06 -3.08 -7.73
N LYS A 118 12.81 -3.88 -8.50
CA LYS A 118 13.31 -3.50 -9.84
C LYS A 118 12.21 -3.47 -10.88
N ALA A 119 11.27 -4.41 -10.82
CA ALA A 119 10.07 -4.38 -11.64
C ALA A 119 9.18 -3.17 -11.30
N ALA A 120 9.03 -2.85 -10.00
CA ALA A 120 8.29 -1.66 -9.55
C ALA A 120 8.96 -0.37 -10.04
N ILE A 121 10.28 -0.20 -9.85
CA ILE A 121 11.04 0.95 -10.37
C ILE A 121 10.86 1.07 -11.89
N LEU A 122 10.83 -0.03 -12.65
CA LEU A 122 10.59 -0.01 -14.09
C LEU A 122 9.19 0.52 -14.45
N GLY A 123 8.14 0.13 -13.70
CA GLY A 123 6.79 0.68 -13.85
C GLY A 123 6.69 2.16 -13.45
N ILE A 124 7.38 2.55 -12.37
CA ILE A 124 7.50 3.94 -11.89
C ILE A 124 8.13 4.84 -12.97
N ILE A 125 9.27 4.45 -13.55
CA ILE A 125 9.91 5.25 -14.59
C ILE A 125 9.12 5.23 -15.90
N ASN A 126 8.34 4.18 -16.19
CA ASN A 126 7.41 4.12 -17.30
C ASN A 126 6.27 5.15 -17.12
N ALA A 127 5.62 5.18 -15.97
CA ALA A 127 4.63 6.22 -15.64
C ALA A 127 5.24 7.62 -15.78
N LYS A 128 6.42 7.88 -15.17
CA LYS A 128 7.10 9.19 -15.27
C LYS A 128 7.43 9.59 -16.71
N ALA A 129 8.03 8.70 -17.49
CA ALA A 129 8.41 8.98 -18.88
C ALA A 129 7.20 9.25 -19.77
N ARG A 130 6.08 8.55 -19.55
CA ARG A 130 4.82 8.75 -20.28
C ARG A 130 4.16 10.08 -19.93
N LEU A 131 4.08 10.39 -18.64
CA LEU A 131 3.54 11.66 -18.13
C LEU A 131 4.35 12.86 -18.64
N GLU A 132 5.68 12.82 -18.52
CA GLU A 132 6.56 13.88 -19.04
C GLU A 132 6.48 14.02 -20.58
N ASN A 133 6.41 12.91 -21.32
CA ASN A 133 6.19 12.91 -22.77
C ASN A 133 4.82 13.50 -23.16
N ALA A 134 3.82 13.40 -22.29
CA ALA A 134 2.51 14.03 -22.46
C ALA A 134 2.45 15.49 -21.96
N GLY A 135 3.60 16.10 -21.64
CA GLY A 135 3.70 17.48 -21.15
C GLY A 135 3.27 17.66 -19.68
N ARG A 136 3.18 16.57 -18.91
CA ARG A 136 2.60 16.52 -17.56
C ARG A 136 3.64 16.03 -16.55
N PRO A 137 4.58 16.88 -16.09
CA PRO A 137 5.56 16.48 -15.09
C PRO A 137 4.93 16.46 -13.67
N SER A 138 3.95 15.58 -13.43
CA SER A 138 3.20 15.47 -12.17
C SER A 138 3.70 14.39 -11.22
N LEU A 139 4.66 13.55 -11.66
CA LEU A 139 5.24 12.48 -10.86
C LEU A 139 6.75 12.67 -10.64
N ASP A 140 7.16 12.77 -9.38
CA ASP A 140 8.55 12.92 -8.94
C ASP A 140 9.05 11.65 -8.20
N ILE A 141 10.36 11.46 -8.11
CA ILE A 141 10.99 10.27 -7.49
C ILE A 141 12.06 10.72 -6.49
N LEU A 142 11.99 10.19 -5.26
CA LEU A 142 12.95 10.38 -4.18
C LEU A 142 13.52 9.03 -3.75
N HIS A 143 14.84 8.88 -3.71
CA HIS A 143 15.48 7.78 -2.97
C HIS A 143 15.71 8.23 -1.52
N SER A 144 14.87 7.76 -0.60
CA SER A 144 14.98 8.10 0.82
C SER A 144 16.34 7.65 1.36
N GLN A 145 17.05 8.58 2.01
CA GLN A 145 18.29 8.31 2.74
C GLN A 145 18.03 8.15 4.24
N ARG A 146 16.77 8.28 4.68
CA ARG A 146 16.38 8.13 6.08
C ARG A 146 16.32 6.66 6.43
N ILE A 147 16.99 6.32 7.53
CA ILE A 147 16.91 5.00 8.16
C ILE A 147 16.12 5.20 9.46
N GLY A 148 14.97 4.55 9.55
CA GLY A 148 14.13 4.54 10.74
C GLY A 148 14.67 3.60 11.82
N ASN A 149 13.83 3.31 12.81
CA ASN A 149 14.19 2.45 13.93
C ASN A 149 12.98 1.58 14.31
N LEU A 150 13.17 0.26 14.43
CA LEU A 150 12.16 -0.66 14.98
C LEU A 150 11.69 -0.28 16.40
N GLY A 151 12.53 0.41 17.19
CA GLY A 151 12.17 0.97 18.49
C GLY A 151 11.66 2.42 18.45
N ASP A 152 11.20 2.92 17.29
CA ASP A 152 10.51 4.21 17.25
C ASP A 152 9.09 4.10 17.81
N ALA A 153 8.62 5.13 18.49
CA ALA A 153 7.32 5.14 19.14
C ALA A 153 6.14 4.97 18.17
N ALA A 154 6.26 5.32 16.88
CA ALA A 154 5.23 5.02 15.88
C ALA A 154 5.21 3.52 15.46
N VAL A 155 6.31 2.79 15.66
CA VAL A 155 6.34 1.32 15.53
C VAL A 155 5.78 0.66 16.79
N GLU A 156 6.15 1.18 17.97
CA GLU A 156 5.63 0.72 19.26
C GLU A 156 4.10 0.93 19.39
N ASP A 157 3.56 2.02 18.83
CA ASP A 157 2.10 2.30 18.77
C ASP A 157 1.32 1.25 17.94
N VAL A 158 2.01 0.42 17.12
CA VAL A 158 1.42 -0.58 16.21
C VAL A 158 1.74 -2.02 16.61
N HIS A 159 2.93 -2.26 17.15
CA HIS A 159 3.46 -3.59 17.46
C HIS A 159 3.78 -3.82 18.94
N GLY A 160 3.48 -2.84 19.79
CA GLY A 160 3.86 -2.84 21.19
C GLY A 160 5.38 -2.77 21.41
N LEU A 161 5.78 -2.82 22.68
CA LEU A 161 7.18 -2.62 23.08
C LEU A 161 8.06 -3.86 22.90
N ILE A 162 7.48 -5.06 22.80
CA ILE A 162 8.21 -6.33 22.92
C ILE A 162 8.57 -6.89 21.54
N TYR A 163 7.59 -7.00 20.63
CA TYR A 163 7.79 -7.64 19.33
C TYR A 163 8.89 -7.00 18.47
N PRO A 164 9.00 -5.65 18.34
CA PRO A 164 10.09 -5.05 17.58
C PRO A 164 11.48 -5.34 18.16
N GLN A 165 11.59 -5.48 19.49
CA GLN A 165 12.84 -5.89 20.15
C GLN A 165 13.17 -7.35 19.88
N ASP A 166 12.17 -8.24 19.85
CA ASP A 166 12.38 -9.65 19.50
C ASP A 166 12.75 -9.83 18.02
N LEU A 167 12.16 -9.05 17.12
CA LEU A 167 12.56 -8.98 15.71
C LEU A 167 14.02 -8.51 15.54
N LEU A 168 14.45 -7.50 16.32
CA LEU A 168 15.84 -7.07 16.37
C LEU A 168 16.77 -8.18 16.89
N ARG A 169 16.38 -8.86 18.00
CA ARG A 169 17.13 -9.99 18.58
C ARG A 169 17.24 -11.19 17.64
N MET A 170 16.19 -11.48 16.85
CA MET A 170 16.22 -12.50 15.80
C MET A 170 17.18 -12.09 14.69
N SER A 171 17.06 -10.85 14.19
CA SER A 171 17.89 -10.30 13.10
C SER A 171 19.39 -10.39 13.41
N HIS A 172 19.82 -10.06 14.63
CA HIS A 172 21.22 -10.14 15.03
C HIS A 172 21.78 -11.57 15.15
N LYS A 173 20.92 -12.60 15.22
CA LYS A 173 21.32 -14.01 15.28
C LYS A 173 21.29 -14.74 13.94
N VAL A 174 20.84 -14.07 12.87
CA VAL A 174 20.65 -14.69 11.55
C VAL A 174 21.95 -15.27 11.00
N GLU A 175 23.04 -14.50 11.00
CA GLU A 175 24.33 -14.95 10.45
C GLU A 175 24.89 -16.15 11.24
N GLU A 176 24.86 -16.10 12.57
CA GLU A 176 25.30 -17.20 13.45
C GLU A 176 24.50 -18.49 13.21
N LYS A 177 23.18 -18.39 13.12
CA LYS A 177 22.28 -19.54 12.90
C LYS A 177 22.46 -20.14 11.50
N LEU A 178 22.45 -19.31 10.46
CA LEU A 178 22.65 -19.79 9.08
C LEU A 178 24.02 -20.44 8.88
N ALA A 179 25.07 -19.92 9.53
CA ALA A 179 26.41 -20.53 9.50
C ALA A 179 26.47 -21.92 10.17
N LYS A 180 25.57 -22.20 11.12
CA LYS A 180 25.40 -23.52 11.76
C LYS A 180 24.50 -24.46 10.96
N GLY A 181 23.76 -23.95 9.98
CA GLY A 181 22.72 -24.67 9.25
C GLY A 181 21.35 -24.68 9.96
N ASP A 182 21.18 -23.86 11.00
CA ASP A 182 19.92 -23.70 11.73
C ASP A 182 18.96 -22.75 10.99
N LEU A 183 17.66 -22.85 11.29
CA LEU A 183 16.67 -21.85 10.87
C LEU A 183 16.91 -20.52 11.59
N GLU A 184 16.91 -19.44 10.81
CA GLU A 184 17.24 -18.10 11.29
C GLU A 184 16.17 -17.53 12.24
N ILE A 185 14.90 -17.88 12.03
CA ILE A 185 13.73 -17.51 12.84
C ILE A 185 13.30 -18.64 13.80
N SER A 186 12.24 -18.45 14.60
CA SER A 186 11.67 -19.56 15.39
C SER A 186 10.94 -20.57 14.51
N GLN A 187 10.83 -21.82 14.97
CA GLN A 187 10.05 -22.86 14.28
C GLN A 187 8.53 -22.65 14.44
N ASP A 188 8.10 -21.88 15.45
CA ASP A 188 6.70 -21.53 15.70
C ASP A 188 6.18 -20.44 14.75
N LEU A 189 7.09 -19.74 14.05
CA LEU A 189 6.73 -18.78 13.00
C LEU A 189 6.54 -19.52 11.66
N PRO A 190 5.69 -19.02 10.75
CA PRO A 190 5.43 -19.63 9.44
C PRO A 190 6.66 -19.49 8.52
N TYR A 191 7.65 -20.35 8.74
CA TYR A 191 8.95 -20.30 8.07
C TYR A 191 8.89 -20.71 6.59
N GLY A 192 7.75 -21.19 6.09
CA GLY A 192 7.55 -21.34 4.64
C GLY A 192 7.69 -20.01 3.91
N ASP A 193 7.06 -18.97 4.47
CA ASP A 193 6.92 -17.65 3.85
C ASP A 193 7.85 -16.63 4.51
N LEU A 194 7.91 -16.63 5.84
CA LEU A 194 8.83 -15.76 6.57
C LEU A 194 10.27 -16.27 6.50
N TYR A 195 11.19 -15.34 6.27
CA TYR A 195 12.61 -15.56 6.39
C TYR A 195 13.33 -14.28 6.83
N LEU A 196 14.58 -14.41 7.29
CA LEU A 196 15.48 -13.28 7.51
C LEU A 196 16.84 -13.48 6.81
N ALA A 197 17.52 -12.37 6.59
CA ALA A 197 18.89 -12.26 6.10
C ALA A 197 19.72 -11.43 7.09
N PRO A 198 21.05 -11.56 7.13
CA PRO A 198 21.90 -10.76 8.02
C PRO A 198 21.69 -9.23 7.91
N ARG A 199 21.20 -8.76 6.76
CA ARG A 199 20.93 -7.34 6.46
C ARG A 199 19.43 -7.02 6.32
N SER A 200 18.54 -7.87 6.84
CA SER A 200 17.09 -7.60 6.84
C SER A 200 16.69 -6.48 7.79
N ILE A 201 17.45 -6.27 8.86
CA ILE A 201 17.22 -5.15 9.79
C ILE A 201 17.42 -3.79 9.10
N ASP A 202 18.40 -3.67 8.20
CA ASP A 202 18.64 -2.45 7.45
C ASP A 202 17.49 -2.17 6.46
N ALA A 203 16.92 -3.22 5.85
CA ALA A 203 15.73 -3.11 5.00
C ALA A 203 14.49 -2.68 5.78
N LEU A 204 14.21 -3.31 6.94
CA LEU A 204 13.07 -2.96 7.81
C LEU A 204 13.16 -1.51 8.33
N ASN A 205 14.33 -1.10 8.81
CA ASN A 205 14.56 0.28 9.22
C ASN A 205 14.47 1.25 8.04
N GLY A 206 14.91 0.85 6.85
CA GLY A 206 14.74 1.63 5.63
C GLY A 206 13.27 1.80 5.22
N CYS A 207 12.44 0.75 5.32
CA CYS A 207 10.99 0.84 5.11
C CYS A 207 10.41 1.93 6.02
N ILE A 208 10.70 1.88 7.32
CA ILE A 208 10.24 2.88 8.30
C ILE A 208 10.70 4.30 7.91
N GLY A 209 11.97 4.47 7.53
CA GLY A 209 12.50 5.77 7.11
C GLY A 209 11.81 6.33 5.85
N ALA A 210 11.53 5.48 4.86
CA ALA A 210 10.84 5.85 3.63
C ALA A 210 9.35 6.17 3.86
N LEU A 211 8.68 5.45 4.77
CA LEU A 211 7.32 5.78 5.20
C LEU A 211 7.27 7.16 5.87
N TYR A 212 8.25 7.49 6.71
CA TYR A 212 8.31 8.80 7.38
C TYR A 212 8.63 9.93 6.40
N ASP A 213 9.61 9.75 5.49
CA ASP A 213 9.90 10.75 4.45
C ASP A 213 8.71 10.99 3.53
N GLY A 214 8.03 9.92 3.11
CA GLY A 214 6.81 10.03 2.33
C GLY A 214 5.71 10.78 3.08
N MET A 215 5.49 10.47 4.36
CA MET A 215 4.46 11.12 5.15
C MET A 215 4.80 12.58 5.41
N ASP A 216 6.05 12.89 5.73
CA ASP A 216 6.51 14.28 5.89
C ASP A 216 6.34 15.06 4.56
N ALA A 217 6.67 14.47 3.41
CA ALA A 217 6.43 15.08 2.10
C ALA A 217 4.95 15.35 1.80
N LEU A 218 4.06 14.45 2.21
CA LEU A 218 2.61 14.57 2.02
C LEU A 218 2.01 15.74 2.84
N PHE A 219 2.62 16.10 3.97
CA PHE A 219 2.16 17.19 4.84
C PHE A 219 3.04 18.46 4.76
N ALA A 220 4.17 18.41 4.06
CA ALA A 220 5.09 19.53 3.91
C ALA A 220 4.46 20.75 3.20
N VAL A 221 4.83 21.94 3.69
CA VAL A 221 4.61 23.20 2.98
C VAL A 221 5.89 23.56 2.22
N PRO A 222 5.85 23.80 0.88
CA PRO A 222 7.04 24.10 0.10
C PRO A 222 7.79 25.31 0.63
N LYS A 223 9.13 25.21 0.63
CA LYS A 223 10.06 26.26 1.11
C LYS A 223 9.93 26.60 2.61
N SER A 224 9.23 25.80 3.41
CA SER A 224 9.39 25.86 4.87
C SER A 224 10.83 25.49 5.26
N PRO A 225 11.50 26.23 6.17
CA PRO A 225 12.80 25.82 6.71
C PRO A 225 12.71 24.50 7.51
N ASP A 226 11.51 24.11 7.95
CA ASP A 226 11.24 22.86 8.66
C ASP A 226 10.94 21.67 7.73
N ASN A 227 10.98 21.84 6.40
CA ASN A 227 10.81 20.71 5.47
C ASN A 227 12.06 19.80 5.52
N PRO A 228 11.96 18.55 6.01
CA PRO A 228 13.13 17.66 6.10
C PRO A 228 13.66 17.26 4.71
N LEU A 229 12.85 17.40 3.68
CA LEU A 229 13.17 17.09 2.28
C LEU A 229 13.38 18.40 1.50
N THR A 230 14.40 19.16 1.88
CA THR A 230 14.75 20.48 1.31
C THR A 230 15.05 20.45 -0.21
N SER A 231 15.27 19.27 -0.80
CA SER A 231 15.38 19.06 -2.24
C SER A 231 14.04 19.16 -2.99
N LEU A 232 12.92 18.98 -2.30
CA LEU A 232 11.58 19.00 -2.86
C LEU A 232 10.98 20.42 -2.83
N ASN A 233 10.93 21.05 -4.00
CA ASN A 233 10.42 22.41 -4.19
C ASN A 233 8.91 22.50 -4.48
N ARG A 234 8.17 21.41 -4.26
CA ARG A 234 6.76 21.23 -4.67
C ARG A 234 5.92 20.66 -3.52
N SER A 235 4.63 21.00 -3.49
CA SER A 235 3.66 20.26 -2.67
C SER A 235 3.32 18.94 -3.33
N TYR A 236 3.01 17.92 -2.52
CA TYR A 236 2.47 16.64 -2.99
C TYR A 236 1.10 16.39 -2.36
N ASN A 237 0.17 15.92 -3.19
CA ASN A 237 -1.15 15.46 -2.76
C ASN A 237 -1.16 13.93 -2.61
N SER A 238 -0.35 13.26 -3.42
CA SER A 238 -0.25 11.81 -3.45
C SER A 238 1.17 11.39 -3.16
N VAL A 239 1.33 10.31 -2.38
CA VAL A 239 2.62 9.66 -2.17
C VAL A 239 2.47 8.17 -2.41
N HIS A 240 3.46 7.55 -3.06
CA HIS A 240 3.58 6.09 -3.16
C HIS A 240 4.94 5.65 -2.64
N VAL A 241 4.96 4.80 -1.62
CA VAL A 241 6.17 4.26 -1.00
C VAL A 241 6.42 2.85 -1.54
N CYS A 242 7.42 2.72 -2.40
CA CYS A 242 7.82 1.45 -3.02
C CYS A 242 8.94 0.82 -2.19
N ILE A 243 8.53 -0.05 -1.26
CA ILE A 243 9.38 -0.69 -0.24
C ILE A 243 9.22 -2.21 -0.23
N ARG A 244 10.11 -2.89 0.50
CA ARG A 244 10.11 -4.34 0.71
C ARG A 244 10.96 -4.68 1.95
N PRO A 245 10.52 -5.54 2.89
CA PRO A 245 9.35 -6.43 2.83
C PRO A 245 7.98 -5.71 2.92
N PRO A 246 6.89 -6.39 2.48
CA PRO A 246 5.51 -5.93 2.66
C PRO A 246 5.09 -5.92 4.15
N GLY A 247 3.87 -5.49 4.43
CA GLY A 247 3.37 -5.32 5.79
C GLY A 247 1.91 -5.70 6.08
N HIS A 248 0.99 -5.78 5.11
CA HIS A 248 -0.44 -5.87 5.40
C HIS A 248 -0.90 -7.16 6.14
N HIS A 249 -0.13 -8.26 6.10
CA HIS A 249 -0.37 -9.47 6.90
C HIS A 249 0.22 -9.42 8.32
N ALA A 250 1.13 -8.49 8.62
CA ALA A 250 1.70 -8.39 9.96
C ALA A 250 0.64 -7.85 10.94
N ALA A 251 0.24 -8.67 11.90
CA ALA A 251 -0.54 -8.24 13.07
C ALA A 251 0.39 -7.65 14.16
N GLU A 252 -0.17 -7.17 15.28
CA GLU A 252 0.58 -6.52 16.37
C GLU A 252 1.84 -7.29 16.79
N ILE A 253 1.73 -8.60 17.05
CA ILE A 253 2.86 -9.45 17.47
C ILE A 253 3.05 -10.72 16.61
N SER A 254 2.32 -10.85 15.51
CA SER A 254 2.28 -12.07 14.69
C SER A 254 2.59 -11.74 13.22
N PRO A 255 3.84 -11.93 12.76
CA PRO A 255 4.19 -11.83 11.35
C PRO A 255 3.74 -13.10 10.60
N CYS A 256 3.37 -12.94 9.33
CA CYS A 256 3.06 -14.01 8.38
C CYS A 256 3.04 -13.41 6.95
N GLY A 257 2.86 -14.24 5.90
CA GLY A 257 2.67 -13.75 4.53
C GLY A 257 3.74 -12.76 4.06
N PHE A 258 5.03 -13.09 4.28
CA PHE A 258 6.20 -12.22 4.03
C PHE A 258 6.29 -10.93 4.87
N CYS A 259 5.25 -10.58 5.63
CA CYS A 259 5.11 -9.32 6.36
C CYS A 259 5.73 -9.42 7.75
N TRP A 260 6.71 -8.56 8.03
CA TRP A 260 7.41 -8.51 9.33
C TRP A 260 6.92 -7.35 10.23
N ILE A 261 6.49 -6.25 9.63
CA ILE A 261 5.96 -5.05 10.30
C ILE A 261 4.84 -4.48 9.43
N ASN A 262 3.81 -3.87 10.03
CA ASN A 262 2.68 -3.35 9.28
C ASN A 262 2.96 -1.92 8.78
N ASN A 263 3.52 -1.82 7.58
CA ASN A 263 3.98 -0.57 6.98
C ASN A 263 2.88 0.52 6.94
N VAL A 264 1.65 0.17 6.53
CA VAL A 264 0.54 1.13 6.43
C VAL A 264 0.11 1.64 7.81
N HIS A 265 -0.01 0.75 8.81
CA HIS A 265 -0.35 1.18 10.17
C HIS A 265 0.77 1.99 10.83
N ILE A 266 2.06 1.68 10.58
CA ILE A 266 3.20 2.49 11.05
C ILE A 266 3.15 3.90 10.46
N ALA A 267 2.83 4.03 9.16
CA ALA A 267 2.65 5.34 8.53
C ALA A 267 1.48 6.12 9.15
N ILE A 268 0.35 5.46 9.43
CA ILE A 268 -0.81 6.07 10.11
C ILE A 268 -0.44 6.50 11.54
N ALA A 269 0.27 5.67 12.30
CA ALA A 269 0.73 6.01 13.65
C ALA A 269 1.65 7.24 13.63
N TYR A 270 2.63 7.26 12.72
CA TYR A 270 3.50 8.43 12.51
C TYR A 270 2.69 9.68 12.13
N ALA A 271 1.73 9.57 11.22
CA ALA A 271 0.83 10.68 10.84
C ALA A 271 -0.04 11.17 12.02
N ARG A 272 -0.49 10.29 12.91
CA ARG A 272 -1.25 10.64 14.13
C ARG A 272 -0.38 11.42 15.13
N ARG A 273 0.89 11.03 15.27
CA ARG A 273 1.87 11.64 16.19
C ARG A 273 2.40 12.99 15.70
N HIS A 274 2.76 13.09 14.41
CA HIS A 274 3.50 14.22 13.86
C HIS A 274 2.63 15.19 13.04
N HIS A 275 1.63 14.67 12.32
CA HIS A 275 0.81 15.43 11.36
C HIS A 275 -0.64 15.65 11.80
N GLY A 276 -0.96 15.27 13.05
CA GLY A 276 -2.24 15.58 13.68
C GLY A 276 -3.43 14.76 13.17
N ILE A 277 -3.21 13.72 12.34
CA ILE A 277 -4.25 12.81 11.85
C ILE A 277 -5.03 12.20 13.01
N LYS A 278 -6.33 11.97 12.78
CA LYS A 278 -7.30 11.40 13.73
C LYS A 278 -8.12 10.26 13.16
N ARG A 279 -8.35 10.25 11.83
CA ARG A 279 -9.02 9.16 11.11
C ARG A 279 -8.19 8.74 9.91
N ALA A 280 -8.10 7.45 9.64
CA ALA A 280 -7.54 6.91 8.41
C ALA A 280 -8.49 5.90 7.79
N ALA A 281 -8.61 5.88 6.46
CA ALA A 281 -9.25 4.79 5.74
C ALA A 281 -8.17 4.02 4.96
N ILE A 282 -8.04 2.71 5.19
CA ILE A 282 -7.12 1.83 4.46
C ILE A 282 -7.91 1.12 3.37
N LEU A 283 -7.55 1.37 2.12
CA LEU A 283 -8.07 0.68 0.94
C LEU A 283 -7.04 -0.36 0.49
N ASP A 284 -7.36 -1.65 0.59
CA ASP A 284 -6.50 -2.76 0.25
C ASP A 284 -6.98 -3.46 -1.02
N PHE A 285 -6.10 -3.54 -2.02
CA PHE A 285 -6.35 -4.22 -3.30
C PHE A 285 -5.37 -5.35 -3.60
N ASP A 286 -4.52 -5.73 -2.64
CA ASP A 286 -3.72 -6.95 -2.73
C ASP A 286 -4.64 -8.17 -2.94
N LEU A 287 -4.18 -9.19 -3.67
CA LEU A 287 -4.98 -10.40 -3.89
C LEU A 287 -5.34 -11.10 -2.58
N HIS A 288 -4.50 -10.95 -1.56
CA HIS A 288 -4.61 -11.61 -0.27
C HIS A 288 -5.32 -10.72 0.74
N HIS A 289 -6.08 -11.32 1.67
CA HIS A 289 -6.72 -10.56 2.73
C HIS A 289 -5.65 -10.05 3.71
N GLY A 290 -5.49 -8.73 3.83
CA GLY A 290 -4.64 -8.06 4.83
C GLY A 290 -5.13 -8.25 6.27
N ASP A 291 -5.10 -9.49 6.74
CA ASP A 291 -5.62 -9.92 8.04
C ASP A 291 -4.90 -9.26 9.23
N GLY A 292 -3.60 -9.02 9.11
CA GLY A 292 -2.83 -8.21 10.05
C GLY A 292 -3.33 -6.76 10.12
N SER A 293 -3.51 -6.11 8.97
CA SER A 293 -4.07 -4.76 8.88
C SER A 293 -5.48 -4.66 9.43
N GLN A 294 -6.34 -5.66 9.19
CA GLN A 294 -7.67 -5.74 9.79
C GLN A 294 -7.61 -5.91 11.31
N SER A 295 -6.75 -6.80 11.80
CA SER A 295 -6.58 -7.09 13.24
C SER A 295 -6.11 -5.85 14.01
N ILE A 296 -5.11 -5.13 13.48
CA ILE A 296 -4.61 -3.89 14.08
C ILE A 296 -5.67 -2.78 14.03
N ALA A 297 -6.41 -2.64 12.92
CA ALA A 297 -7.52 -1.69 12.83
C ALA A 297 -8.64 -2.02 13.86
N TRP A 298 -8.90 -3.30 14.11
CA TRP A 298 -9.82 -3.74 15.15
C TRP A 298 -9.35 -3.30 16.54
N SER A 299 -8.13 -3.70 16.95
CA SER A 299 -7.53 -3.36 18.25
C SER A 299 -7.46 -1.85 18.52
N ILE A 300 -7.06 -1.06 17.51
CA ILE A 300 -7.02 0.41 17.61
C ILE A 300 -8.43 0.99 17.79
N ASN A 301 -9.47 0.43 17.16
CA ASN A 301 -10.84 0.91 17.31
C ASN A 301 -11.48 0.54 18.65
N GLU A 302 -11.07 -0.54 19.32
CA GLU A 302 -11.53 -0.86 20.69
C GLU A 302 -11.11 0.21 21.70
N THR A 303 -9.91 0.79 21.51
CA THR A 303 -9.38 1.86 22.39
C THR A 303 -9.71 3.27 21.89
N THR A 304 -9.78 3.47 20.57
CA THR A 304 -10.09 4.74 19.92
C THR A 304 -11.17 4.53 18.84
N PRO A 305 -12.46 4.50 19.21
CA PRO A 305 -13.57 4.22 18.29
C PRO A 305 -13.53 5.04 17.00
N SER A 306 -13.67 4.34 15.87
CA SER A 306 -13.66 4.88 14.50
C SER A 306 -12.40 5.67 14.14
N ALA A 307 -11.23 5.33 14.69
CA ALA A 307 -9.95 5.91 14.30
C ALA A 307 -9.40 5.36 12.99
N ILE A 308 -9.72 4.10 12.64
CA ILE A 308 -9.28 3.48 11.39
C ILE A 308 -10.45 2.72 10.74
N GLY A 309 -10.75 3.01 9.48
CA GLY A 309 -11.57 2.14 8.63
C GLY A 309 -10.67 1.24 7.78
N TYR A 310 -11.03 -0.03 7.60
CA TYR A 310 -10.30 -0.99 6.77
C TYR A 310 -11.22 -1.62 5.72
N TYR A 311 -10.75 -1.65 4.48
CA TYR A 311 -11.57 -1.92 3.32
C TYR A 311 -10.75 -2.75 2.32
N SER A 312 -11.11 -4.03 2.10
CA SER A 312 -10.31 -4.94 1.27
C SER A 312 -11.10 -5.60 0.15
N LEU A 313 -10.49 -5.64 -1.04
CA LEU A 313 -10.83 -6.53 -2.15
C LEU A 313 -9.78 -7.63 -2.22
N HIS A 314 -10.19 -8.90 -2.11
CA HIS A 314 -9.25 -10.04 -2.13
C HIS A 314 -9.92 -11.32 -2.63
N ASP A 315 -9.11 -12.31 -3.00
CA ASP A 315 -9.57 -13.67 -3.26
C ASP A 315 -9.75 -14.43 -1.95
N ILE A 316 -11.01 -14.68 -1.57
CA ILE A 316 -11.41 -15.35 -0.32
C ILE A 316 -10.92 -16.81 -0.20
N TYR A 317 -10.42 -17.41 -1.28
CA TYR A 317 -9.82 -18.74 -1.27
C TYR A 317 -8.28 -18.71 -1.20
N SER A 318 -7.67 -17.52 -1.31
CA SER A 318 -6.23 -17.30 -1.15
C SER A 318 -5.86 -16.97 0.30
N PHE A 319 -4.59 -16.64 0.55
CA PHE A 319 -4.04 -16.44 1.89
C PHE A 319 -4.83 -15.37 2.68
N PRO A 320 -5.15 -15.58 3.98
CA PRO A 320 -4.80 -16.74 4.84
C PRO A 320 -5.88 -17.84 4.90
N CYS A 321 -6.78 -17.91 3.91
CA CYS A 321 -7.95 -18.79 3.89
C CYS A 321 -7.76 -20.09 3.11
N GLU A 322 -6.63 -20.26 2.42
CA GLU A 322 -6.32 -21.37 1.50
C GLU A 322 -6.28 -22.74 2.18
N ALA A 323 -6.03 -22.78 3.49
CA ALA A 323 -6.07 -23.99 4.31
C ALA A 323 -7.50 -24.37 4.77
N GLY A 324 -8.53 -23.60 4.41
CA GLY A 324 -9.91 -23.84 4.84
C GLY A 324 -10.17 -23.51 6.32
N ASN A 325 -9.33 -22.69 6.95
CA ASN A 325 -9.50 -22.31 8.35
C ASN A 325 -10.77 -21.46 8.53
N VAL A 326 -11.74 -22.01 9.27
CA VAL A 326 -13.06 -21.41 9.48
C VAL A 326 -12.99 -20.01 10.10
N ASP A 327 -12.05 -19.75 11.00
CA ASP A 327 -11.95 -18.45 11.66
C ASP A 327 -11.27 -17.42 10.74
N LYS A 328 -10.27 -17.81 9.95
CA LYS A 328 -9.73 -16.96 8.88
C LYS A 328 -10.76 -16.61 7.81
N ILE A 329 -11.57 -17.58 7.38
CA ILE A 329 -12.66 -17.34 6.43
C ILE A 329 -13.70 -16.36 7.00
N LYS A 330 -14.04 -16.47 8.29
CA LYS A 330 -14.91 -15.50 8.97
C LYS A 330 -14.27 -14.11 9.00
N GLU A 331 -13.02 -14.00 9.42
CA GLU A 331 -12.26 -12.74 9.48
C GLU A 331 -12.26 -12.03 8.11
N ALA A 332 -11.92 -12.76 7.04
CA ALA A 332 -11.92 -12.27 5.68
C ALA A 332 -13.33 -12.00 5.10
N SER A 333 -14.40 -12.43 5.78
CA SER A 333 -15.80 -12.18 5.37
C SER A 333 -16.50 -11.06 6.18
N VAL A 334 -15.81 -10.43 7.15
CA VAL A 334 -16.42 -9.41 8.02
C VAL A 334 -16.85 -8.18 7.21
N ASN A 335 -18.09 -7.74 7.41
CA ASN A 335 -18.59 -6.45 6.98
C ASN A 335 -19.36 -5.80 8.16
N ILE A 336 -18.85 -4.69 8.69
CA ILE A 336 -19.36 -4.03 9.90
C ILE A 336 -19.11 -2.51 9.88
N SER A 337 -20.15 -1.73 10.16
CA SER A 337 -20.11 -0.29 10.47
C SER A 337 -20.83 -0.05 11.80
N ALA A 338 -20.29 -0.56 12.90
CA ALA A 338 -20.96 -0.56 14.20
C ALA A 338 -19.98 -0.59 15.38
N HIS A 339 -20.41 -0.11 16.55
CA HIS A 339 -19.63 -0.10 17.80
C HIS A 339 -18.24 0.56 17.70
N GLY A 340 -18.04 1.47 16.74
CA GLY A 340 -16.74 2.10 16.47
C GLY A 340 -15.88 1.38 15.44
N HIS A 341 -16.25 0.17 15.02
CA HIS A 341 -15.55 -0.58 13.97
C HIS A 341 -16.12 -0.26 12.59
N ASN A 342 -15.23 -0.11 11.61
CA ASN A 342 -15.56 0.12 10.20
C ASN A 342 -14.64 -0.81 9.38
N ILE A 343 -15.11 -2.03 9.09
CA ILE A 343 -14.34 -3.08 8.42
C ILE A 343 -15.23 -3.68 7.34
N HIS A 344 -14.81 -3.61 6.08
CA HIS A 344 -15.56 -4.17 4.95
C HIS A 344 -14.64 -4.99 4.05
N ASN A 345 -15.09 -6.19 3.72
CA ASN A 345 -14.36 -7.17 2.93
C ASN A 345 -15.24 -7.65 1.77
N ILE A 346 -14.71 -7.53 0.55
CA ILE A 346 -15.40 -7.89 -0.67
C ILE A 346 -14.58 -8.93 -1.42
N ALA A 347 -15.08 -10.17 -1.46
CA ALA A 347 -14.47 -11.23 -2.25
C ALA A 347 -14.49 -10.88 -3.75
N LEU A 348 -13.33 -10.94 -4.40
CA LEU A 348 -13.19 -10.87 -5.85
C LEU A 348 -13.89 -12.08 -6.52
N GLU A 349 -14.42 -11.87 -7.72
CA GLU A 349 -15.07 -12.89 -8.54
C GLU A 349 -14.35 -13.06 -9.90
N PRO A 350 -14.34 -14.27 -10.48
CA PRO A 350 -13.92 -14.48 -11.87
C PRO A 350 -14.77 -13.63 -12.84
N PHE A 351 -14.13 -13.06 -13.85
CA PHE A 351 -14.77 -12.30 -14.93
C PHE A 351 -14.52 -12.98 -16.29
N LYS A 352 -15.43 -12.79 -17.26
CA LYS A 352 -15.30 -13.38 -18.60
C LYS A 352 -14.56 -12.48 -19.60
N ASP A 353 -14.88 -11.19 -19.53
CA ASP A 353 -14.42 -10.12 -20.42
C ASP A 353 -14.48 -8.79 -19.68
N LEU A 354 -14.04 -7.70 -20.33
CA LEU A 354 -13.95 -6.39 -19.68
C LEU A 354 -15.34 -5.80 -19.34
N ASP A 355 -16.39 -6.10 -20.12
CA ASP A 355 -17.75 -5.65 -19.84
C ASP A 355 -18.30 -6.34 -18.57
N ASP A 356 -18.03 -7.65 -18.40
CA ASP A 356 -18.37 -8.41 -17.20
C ASP A 356 -17.56 -7.93 -15.98
N PHE A 357 -16.29 -7.57 -16.16
CA PHE A 357 -15.48 -6.95 -15.11
C PHE A 357 -16.00 -5.57 -14.70
N ASP A 358 -16.35 -4.70 -15.65
CA ASP A 358 -16.90 -3.38 -15.36
C ASP A 358 -18.25 -3.47 -14.65
N ARG A 359 -19.07 -4.46 -15.00
CA ARG A 359 -20.31 -4.80 -14.29
C ARG A 359 -20.02 -5.26 -12.85
N LEU A 360 -19.04 -6.14 -12.62
CA LEU A 360 -18.62 -6.54 -11.27
C LEU A 360 -18.11 -5.34 -10.47
N TYR A 361 -17.31 -4.47 -11.09
CA TYR A 361 -16.81 -3.28 -10.44
C TYR A 361 -17.94 -2.34 -10.02
N GLN A 362 -18.85 -2.00 -10.94
CA GLN A 362 -19.96 -1.07 -10.68
C GLN A 362 -21.02 -1.60 -9.71
N SER A 363 -21.21 -2.92 -9.62
CA SER A 363 -22.28 -3.54 -8.81
C SER A 363 -21.79 -4.18 -7.50
N LYS A 364 -20.48 -4.44 -7.37
CA LYS A 364 -19.87 -5.09 -6.22
C LYS A 364 -18.66 -4.31 -5.68
N TYR A 365 -17.62 -4.08 -6.47
CA TYR A 365 -16.35 -3.56 -5.94
C TYR A 365 -16.44 -2.08 -5.55
N SER A 366 -17.27 -1.27 -6.22
CA SER A 366 -17.50 0.15 -5.90
C SER A 366 -18.08 0.37 -4.49
N LYS A 367 -18.81 -0.62 -3.95
CA LYS A 367 -19.39 -0.57 -2.58
C LYS A 367 -18.33 -0.42 -1.49
N LEU A 368 -17.09 -0.80 -1.79
CA LEU A 368 -15.95 -0.55 -0.94
C LEU A 368 -15.74 0.96 -0.70
N PHE A 369 -15.88 1.77 -1.76
CA PHE A 369 -15.79 3.22 -1.69
C PHE A 369 -17.03 3.85 -1.05
N GLU A 370 -18.23 3.28 -1.24
CA GLU A 370 -19.45 3.71 -0.55
C GLU A 370 -19.28 3.58 0.99
N ALA A 371 -18.81 2.42 1.47
CA ALA A 371 -18.56 2.19 2.89
C ALA A 371 -17.40 3.02 3.47
N ALA A 372 -16.38 3.32 2.65
CA ALA A 372 -15.29 4.23 3.02
C ALA A 372 -15.75 5.70 3.05
N GLU A 373 -16.65 6.09 2.14
CA GLU A 373 -17.28 7.41 2.10
C GLU A 373 -18.17 7.65 3.33
N GLU A 374 -19.03 6.70 3.70
CA GLU A 374 -19.86 6.77 4.91
C GLU A 374 -18.99 7.02 6.15
N TYR A 375 -17.96 6.18 6.35
CA TYR A 375 -17.00 6.33 7.45
C TYR A 375 -16.28 7.69 7.47
N LEU A 376 -15.87 8.22 6.31
CA LEU A 376 -15.23 9.54 6.24
C LEU A 376 -16.23 10.69 6.42
N ALA A 377 -17.50 10.48 6.06
CA ALA A 377 -18.59 11.46 6.20
C ALA A 377 -19.13 11.57 7.63
N GLU A 378 -19.16 10.48 8.40
CA GLU A 378 -19.62 10.47 9.81
C GLU A 378 -18.63 11.13 10.78
N GLY A 379 -17.33 11.15 10.44
CA GLY A 379 -16.29 11.66 11.31
C GLY A 379 -16.38 13.16 11.60
N SER A 380 -16.16 13.57 12.86
CA SER A 380 -15.92 14.98 13.20
C SER A 380 -14.53 15.47 12.76
N ALA A 381 -13.59 14.56 12.54
CA ALA A 381 -12.36 14.81 11.81
C ALA A 381 -12.64 14.69 10.30
N LYS A 382 -12.52 15.82 9.59
CA LYS A 382 -12.60 15.94 8.13
C LYS A 382 -11.47 16.83 7.63
N GLY A 383 -11.14 16.72 6.34
CA GLY A 383 -10.06 17.49 5.71
C GLY A 383 -8.70 17.07 6.26
N GLU A 384 -7.95 18.03 6.80
CA GLU A 384 -6.54 17.87 7.21
C GLU A 384 -6.31 16.88 8.37
N LYS A 385 -7.38 16.41 9.02
CA LYS A 385 -7.32 15.40 10.11
C LYS A 385 -7.66 13.98 9.65
N SER A 386 -7.92 13.81 8.36
CA SER A 386 -8.29 12.54 7.74
C SER A 386 -7.29 12.18 6.63
N LEU A 387 -7.04 10.89 6.47
CA LEU A 387 -6.08 10.36 5.49
C LEU A 387 -6.68 9.14 4.79
N ILE A 388 -6.48 9.00 3.48
CA ILE A 388 -6.66 7.72 2.78
C ILE A 388 -5.30 7.08 2.60
N CYS A 389 -5.19 5.81 3.01
CA CYS A 389 -4.05 4.96 2.74
C CYS A 389 -4.43 3.88 1.73
N ILE A 390 -3.48 3.46 0.90
CA ILE A 390 -3.64 2.31 -0.01
C ILE A 390 -2.59 1.24 0.34
N SER A 391 -3.05 0.02 0.60
CA SER A 391 -2.22 -1.19 0.54
C SER A 391 -2.18 -1.65 -0.93
N ALA A 392 -1.06 -1.42 -1.61
CA ALA A 392 -0.94 -1.57 -3.06
C ALA A 392 -0.23 -2.87 -3.45
N GLY A 393 -0.98 -3.98 -3.42
CA GLY A 393 -0.53 -5.29 -3.91
C GLY A 393 -0.80 -5.51 -5.39
N TYR A 394 0.18 -6.05 -6.12
CA TYR A 394 0.07 -6.22 -7.59
C TYR A 394 -0.14 -7.67 -8.04
N ASP A 395 -0.43 -8.59 -7.12
CA ASP A 395 -0.64 -10.03 -7.37
C ASP A 395 -2.06 -10.40 -7.83
N ALA A 396 -3.03 -9.50 -7.71
CA ALA A 396 -4.33 -9.70 -8.36
C ALA A 396 -4.26 -9.60 -9.89
N SER A 397 -3.15 -9.13 -10.46
CA SER A 397 -3.02 -8.78 -11.88
C SER A 397 -3.28 -9.96 -12.82
N GLU A 398 -3.99 -9.71 -13.92
CA GLU A 398 -4.12 -10.63 -15.06
C GLU A 398 -2.77 -11.10 -15.65
N HIS A 399 -1.66 -10.42 -15.32
CA HIS A 399 -0.30 -10.75 -15.77
C HIS A 399 0.52 -11.56 -14.74
N GLU A 400 -0.09 -12.00 -13.64
CA GLU A 400 0.54 -12.90 -12.69
C GLU A 400 0.73 -14.34 -13.20
N SER A 401 1.46 -15.12 -12.41
CA SER A 401 1.55 -16.57 -12.58
C SER A 401 0.21 -17.27 -12.30
N ALA A 402 -0.01 -18.41 -12.97
CA ALA A 402 -1.17 -19.28 -12.72
C ALA A 402 -1.27 -19.82 -11.27
N ALA A 403 -0.18 -19.75 -10.48
CA ALA A 403 -0.18 -20.13 -9.06
C ALA A 403 -0.83 -19.06 -8.16
N MET A 404 -0.73 -17.79 -8.55
CA MET A 404 -1.46 -16.70 -7.89
C MET A 404 -2.92 -16.69 -8.36
N GLN A 405 -3.17 -16.81 -9.67
CA GLN A 405 -4.52 -16.85 -10.26
C GLN A 405 -5.25 -18.21 -10.09
N ARG A 406 -4.88 -19.02 -9.10
CA ARG A 406 -5.25 -20.44 -9.00
C ARG A 406 -6.75 -20.74 -8.84
N HIS A 407 -7.54 -19.74 -8.46
CA HIS A 407 -9.00 -19.84 -8.34
C HIS A 407 -9.76 -19.16 -9.51
N ALA A 408 -9.07 -18.89 -10.63
CA ALA A 408 -9.56 -18.12 -11.77
C ALA A 408 -9.99 -16.68 -11.43
N VAL A 409 -9.46 -16.15 -10.32
CA VAL A 409 -9.63 -14.76 -9.89
C VAL A 409 -8.41 -13.95 -10.31
N SER A 410 -8.67 -12.79 -10.92
CA SER A 410 -7.68 -11.76 -11.25
C SER A 410 -8.40 -10.45 -11.55
N VAL A 411 -7.64 -9.37 -11.78
CA VAL A 411 -8.13 -8.06 -12.23
C VAL A 411 -7.37 -7.62 -13.49
N PRO A 412 -8.03 -6.98 -14.47
CA PRO A 412 -7.35 -6.41 -15.63
C PRO A 412 -6.47 -5.24 -15.20
N THR A 413 -5.43 -4.92 -15.97
CA THR A 413 -4.48 -3.85 -15.61
C THR A 413 -5.16 -2.48 -15.40
N THR A 414 -6.27 -2.22 -16.11
CA THR A 414 -7.10 -1.00 -15.95
C THR A 414 -7.75 -0.86 -14.57
N PHE A 415 -7.95 -1.95 -13.82
CA PHE A 415 -8.47 -1.91 -12.45
C PHE A 415 -7.60 -1.04 -11.53
N TYR A 416 -6.27 -1.20 -11.60
CA TYR A 416 -5.34 -0.49 -10.72
C TYR A 416 -5.39 1.02 -10.92
N GLU A 417 -5.58 1.48 -12.17
CA GLU A 417 -5.80 2.89 -12.45
C GLU A 417 -7.17 3.34 -11.92
N ARG A 418 -8.25 2.62 -12.29
CA ARG A 418 -9.64 2.96 -11.92
C ARG A 418 -9.86 3.03 -10.40
N PHE A 419 -9.45 1.99 -9.68
CA PHE A 419 -9.53 1.91 -8.21
C PHE A 419 -8.77 3.06 -7.55
N THR A 420 -7.58 3.37 -8.07
CA THR A 420 -6.77 4.47 -7.53
C THR A 420 -7.38 5.84 -7.83
N ARG A 421 -8.03 6.01 -8.99
CA ARG A 421 -8.77 7.24 -9.31
C ARG A 421 -9.96 7.44 -8.38
N ASP A 422 -10.75 6.39 -8.13
CA ASP A 422 -11.86 6.44 -7.16
C ASP A 422 -11.34 6.78 -5.75
N ALA A 423 -10.20 6.19 -5.35
CA ALA A 423 -9.53 6.52 -4.08
C ALA A 423 -9.06 7.99 -4.01
N THR A 424 -8.45 8.53 -5.08
CA THR A 424 -8.03 9.94 -5.13
C THR A 424 -9.22 10.91 -5.13
N ALA A 425 -10.33 10.56 -5.79
CA ALA A 425 -11.55 11.35 -5.75
C ALA A 425 -12.16 11.38 -4.33
N LEU A 426 -12.12 10.26 -3.62
CA LEU A 426 -12.54 10.19 -2.21
C LEU A 426 -11.60 11.01 -1.31
N ALA A 427 -10.29 10.97 -1.55
CA ALA A 427 -9.31 11.79 -0.84
C ALA A 427 -9.51 13.29 -1.11
N GLN A 428 -9.84 13.67 -2.34
CA GLN A 428 -10.15 15.04 -2.73
C GLN A 428 -11.38 15.57 -1.96
N LYS A 429 -12.42 14.73 -1.82
CA LYS A 429 -13.67 15.08 -1.11
C LYS A 429 -13.49 15.19 0.42
N TYR A 430 -12.75 14.27 1.04
CA TYR A 430 -12.71 14.15 2.51
C TYR A 430 -11.37 14.44 3.19
N CYS A 431 -10.24 14.36 2.47
CA CYS A 431 -8.89 14.37 3.03
C CYS A 431 -7.98 15.47 2.44
N LYS A 432 -8.55 16.53 1.84
CA LYS A 432 -7.81 17.61 1.14
C LYS A 432 -6.85 17.06 0.06
N SER A 433 -7.33 16.08 -0.70
CA SER A 433 -6.58 15.31 -1.71
C SER A 433 -5.40 14.49 -1.17
N LYS A 434 -5.18 14.42 0.15
CA LYS A 434 -4.06 13.66 0.73
C LYS A 434 -4.30 12.16 0.67
N ILE A 435 -3.44 11.47 -0.05
CA ILE A 435 -3.47 10.01 -0.20
C ILE A 435 -2.06 9.40 -0.09
N PHE A 436 -1.94 8.29 0.63
CA PHE A 436 -0.67 7.64 0.95
C PHE A 436 -0.69 6.15 0.59
N SER A 437 -0.04 5.78 -0.51
CA SER A 437 0.04 4.41 -1.00
C SER A 437 1.34 3.73 -0.56
N VAL A 438 1.30 2.44 -0.25
CA VAL A 438 2.45 1.62 0.12
C VAL A 438 2.41 0.31 -0.68
N MET A 439 3.53 -0.07 -1.30
CA MET A 439 3.63 -1.34 -2.04
C MET A 439 3.57 -2.56 -1.10
N GLU A 440 2.71 -3.53 -1.44
CA GLU A 440 2.53 -4.79 -0.71
C GLU A 440 2.98 -6.01 -1.56
N GLY A 441 2.07 -6.86 -2.03
CA GLY A 441 2.32 -8.07 -2.84
C GLY A 441 2.57 -7.86 -4.34
N GLY A 442 2.40 -8.91 -5.13
CA GLY A 442 2.76 -8.97 -6.56
C GLY A 442 4.18 -9.47 -6.83
N TYR A 443 4.31 -10.48 -7.71
CA TYR A 443 5.48 -11.36 -7.81
C TYR A 443 5.93 -11.65 -9.26
N GLY A 444 5.11 -11.40 -10.26
CA GLY A 444 5.45 -11.45 -11.68
C GLY A 444 5.97 -10.09 -12.17
N ASP A 445 7.12 -10.06 -12.85
CA ASP A 445 7.73 -8.79 -13.30
C ASP A 445 6.77 -7.98 -14.21
N ARG A 446 5.99 -8.64 -15.06
CA ARG A 446 4.96 -7.99 -15.91
C ARG A 446 3.80 -7.44 -15.08
N ALA A 447 3.29 -8.22 -14.12
CA ALA A 447 2.22 -7.80 -13.21
C ALA A 447 2.60 -6.54 -12.44
N ILE A 448 3.78 -6.55 -11.81
CA ILE A 448 4.30 -5.41 -11.06
C ILE A 448 4.48 -4.19 -11.99
N VAL A 449 5.09 -4.35 -13.17
CA VAL A 449 5.31 -3.24 -14.12
C VAL A 449 3.99 -2.64 -14.62
N SER A 450 3.02 -3.45 -15.00
CA SER A 450 1.75 -2.96 -15.56
C SER A 450 0.89 -2.31 -14.47
N ALA A 451 0.72 -2.99 -13.33
CA ALA A 451 -0.11 -2.53 -12.23
C ALA A 451 0.46 -1.29 -11.53
N SER A 452 1.78 -1.24 -11.27
CA SER A 452 2.40 -0.03 -10.70
C SER A 452 2.35 1.15 -11.66
N THR A 453 2.52 0.94 -12.98
CA THR A 453 2.28 2.00 -13.98
C THR A 453 0.85 2.54 -13.86
N ALA A 454 -0.15 1.65 -13.91
CA ALA A 454 -1.56 2.01 -13.87
C ALA A 454 -1.96 2.73 -12.56
N HIS A 455 -1.52 2.20 -11.41
CA HIS A 455 -1.70 2.80 -10.09
C HIS A 455 -1.16 4.24 -10.02
N LEU A 456 0.06 4.48 -10.51
CA LEU A 456 0.69 5.80 -10.47
C LEU A 456 0.04 6.81 -11.42
N ILE A 457 -0.46 6.36 -12.58
CA ILE A 457 -1.31 7.18 -13.46
C ILE A 457 -2.63 7.54 -12.75
N GLY A 458 -3.19 6.63 -11.96
CA GLY A 458 -4.35 6.92 -11.12
C GLY A 458 -4.06 7.96 -10.02
N LEU A 459 -2.91 7.88 -9.36
CA LEU A 459 -2.53 8.81 -8.27
C LEU A 459 -2.41 10.28 -8.72
N VAL A 460 -1.97 10.55 -9.96
CA VAL A 460 -1.89 11.95 -10.46
C VAL A 460 -3.26 12.54 -10.82
N GLN A 461 -4.33 11.74 -10.87
CA GLN A 461 -5.74 12.16 -11.00
C GLN A 461 -5.97 13.26 -12.06
N GLU A 462 -5.33 13.13 -13.23
CA GLU A 462 -5.45 14.13 -14.28
C GLU A 462 -6.61 13.80 -15.23
N SER A 463 -7.17 14.83 -15.89
CA SER A 463 -8.06 14.63 -17.04
C SER A 463 -7.24 14.22 -18.28
N VAL A 464 -6.77 12.98 -18.26
CA VAL A 464 -6.05 12.34 -19.37
C VAL A 464 -7.06 11.67 -20.30
N ARG A 465 -6.79 11.64 -21.60
CA ARG A 465 -7.55 10.82 -22.56
C ARG A 465 -7.27 9.33 -22.30
N ASP A 466 -8.32 8.52 -22.27
CA ASP A 466 -8.24 7.06 -22.02
C ASP A 466 -7.27 6.34 -22.99
N GLU A 467 -7.14 6.85 -24.21
CA GLU A 467 -6.15 6.41 -25.21
C GLU A 467 -4.69 6.48 -24.69
N MET A 468 -4.31 7.59 -24.03
CA MET A 468 -2.96 7.78 -23.52
C MET A 468 -2.71 6.90 -22.29
N ILE A 469 -3.70 6.81 -21.41
CA ILE A 469 -3.71 5.93 -20.24
C ILE A 469 -3.45 4.48 -20.67
N SER A 470 -4.32 3.95 -21.55
CA SER A 470 -4.21 2.60 -22.10
C SER A 470 -2.86 2.37 -22.80
N SER A 471 -2.32 3.38 -23.51
CA SER A 471 -1.01 3.27 -24.17
C SER A 471 0.18 3.06 -23.22
N CYS A 472 0.05 3.38 -21.93
CA CYS A 472 1.13 3.25 -20.95
C CYS A 472 1.43 1.80 -20.56
N TYR A 473 0.41 0.94 -20.59
CA TYR A 473 0.47 -0.43 -20.06
C TYR A 473 -0.27 -1.46 -20.93
N ASN A 474 -0.67 -1.12 -22.16
CA ASN A 474 -1.16 -2.12 -23.10
C ASN A 474 -0.07 -3.17 -23.45
N LEU A 475 -0.51 -4.31 -23.98
CA LEU A 475 0.37 -5.45 -24.25
C LEU A 475 1.56 -5.12 -25.17
N ALA A 476 1.39 -4.22 -26.14
CA ALA A 476 2.48 -3.80 -27.03
C ALA A 476 3.55 -2.99 -26.27
N ALA A 477 3.12 -2.04 -25.42
CA ALA A 477 4.03 -1.29 -24.55
C ALA A 477 4.76 -2.22 -23.57
N LEU A 478 4.06 -3.15 -22.93
CA LEU A 478 4.66 -4.13 -22.02
C LEU A 478 5.68 -5.04 -22.73
N GLN A 479 5.39 -5.52 -23.94
CA GLN A 479 6.33 -6.31 -24.75
C GLN A 479 7.60 -5.52 -25.10
N ILE A 480 7.47 -4.22 -25.40
CA ILE A 480 8.62 -3.32 -25.59
C ILE A 480 9.43 -3.20 -24.29
N LEU A 481 8.77 -2.98 -23.15
CA LEU A 481 9.44 -2.88 -21.85
C LEU A 481 10.21 -4.16 -21.48
N GLU A 482 9.56 -5.32 -21.62
CA GLU A 482 10.18 -6.62 -21.37
C GLU A 482 11.42 -6.86 -22.22
N LYS A 483 11.33 -6.54 -23.52
CA LYS A 483 12.39 -6.80 -24.49
C LYS A 483 13.60 -5.90 -24.28
N ASN A 484 13.41 -4.67 -23.82
CA ASN A 484 14.51 -3.70 -23.70
C ASN A 484 15.04 -3.54 -22.26
N TYR A 485 14.26 -3.87 -21.22
CA TYR A 485 14.65 -3.59 -19.82
C TYR A 485 14.61 -4.80 -18.86
N LEU A 486 13.71 -5.78 -19.04
CA LEU A 486 13.62 -6.94 -18.13
C LEU A 486 14.49 -8.14 -18.59
N LYS A 487 14.57 -8.40 -19.89
CA LYS A 487 15.38 -9.50 -20.42
C LYS A 487 16.86 -9.12 -20.41
N LYS A 488 17.74 -10.05 -20.01
CA LYS A 488 19.20 -9.95 -20.16
C LYS A 488 19.63 -10.01 -21.63
N VAL A 489 19.31 -8.96 -22.40
CA VAL A 489 19.71 -8.86 -23.80
C VAL A 489 21.22 -8.67 -23.88
N ARG A 490 21.91 -9.57 -24.60
CA ARG A 490 23.28 -9.32 -25.06
C ARG A 490 23.26 -8.05 -25.91
N ARG A 491 23.97 -6.99 -25.48
CA ARG A 491 24.11 -5.70 -26.19
C ARG A 491 24.15 -5.91 -27.72
N GLY A 492 23.04 -5.62 -28.40
CA GLY A 492 22.87 -5.97 -29.81
C GLY A 492 21.45 -5.74 -30.31
N ARG A 493 21.25 -4.60 -31.00
CA ARG A 493 20.01 -4.06 -31.60
C ARG A 493 18.96 -3.53 -30.62
N ASP A 494 18.92 -2.19 -30.54
CA ASP A 494 17.72 -1.41 -30.18
C ASP A 494 16.49 -1.95 -30.91
N SER A 495 15.38 -2.05 -30.19
CA SER A 495 14.18 -2.71 -30.71
C SER A 495 12.89 -1.90 -30.63
N GLY A 496 13.00 -0.62 -30.26
CA GLY A 496 11.91 0.37 -30.24
C GLY A 496 11.97 1.36 -31.40
N LEU A 497 12.42 0.92 -32.58
CA LEU A 497 12.45 1.74 -33.79
C LEU A 497 11.15 1.57 -34.59
N ILE A 498 10.42 2.66 -34.77
CA ILE A 498 9.38 2.82 -35.80
C ILE A 498 9.95 3.85 -36.78
N ASP A 499 10.02 3.51 -38.06
CA ASP A 499 10.59 4.35 -39.14
C ASP A 499 11.98 4.96 -38.86
N GLY A 500 12.80 4.27 -38.05
CA GLY A 500 14.16 4.69 -37.71
C GLY A 500 14.26 5.73 -36.60
N VAL A 501 13.13 6.17 -36.02
CA VAL A 501 13.07 7.03 -34.84
C VAL A 501 12.62 6.21 -33.63
N ARG A 502 13.23 6.44 -32.48
CA ARG A 502 12.82 5.83 -31.20
C ARG A 502 11.86 6.79 -30.50
N ASP A 503 10.73 6.25 -30.06
CA ASP A 503 9.68 6.98 -29.32
C ASP A 503 10.28 7.90 -28.22
N PRO A 504 9.87 9.17 -28.08
CA PRO A 504 10.54 10.07 -27.12
C PRO A 504 10.39 9.62 -25.66
N TRP A 505 9.26 8.99 -25.31
CA TRP A 505 9.08 8.34 -24.00
C TRP A 505 10.09 7.20 -23.78
N LEU A 506 10.46 6.43 -24.80
CA LEU A 506 11.50 5.39 -24.71
C LEU A 506 12.90 5.97 -24.56
N VAL A 507 13.17 7.15 -25.12
CA VAL A 507 14.44 7.87 -24.88
C VAL A 507 14.49 8.38 -23.44
N ARG A 508 13.37 8.90 -22.92
CA ARG A 508 13.27 9.33 -21.53
C ARG A 508 13.40 8.16 -20.54
N MET A 509 12.86 6.99 -20.88
CA MET A 509 13.04 5.75 -20.11
C MET A 509 14.50 5.37 -19.91
N ASP A 510 15.37 5.48 -20.92
CA ASP A 510 16.80 5.19 -20.77
C ASP A 510 17.45 6.11 -19.73
N VAL A 511 17.15 7.41 -19.79
CA VAL A 511 17.67 8.40 -18.82
C VAL A 511 17.20 8.11 -17.41
N LEU A 512 15.92 7.78 -17.23
CA LEU A 512 15.37 7.46 -15.90
C LEU A 512 15.89 6.12 -15.36
N ARG A 513 16.07 5.10 -16.22
CA ARG A 513 16.68 3.81 -15.86
C ARG A 513 18.07 4.02 -15.28
N ASP A 514 18.90 4.80 -15.95
CA ASP A 514 20.29 5.00 -15.54
C ASP A 514 20.40 5.82 -14.23
N ASN A 515 19.39 6.64 -13.94
CA ASN A 515 19.28 7.43 -12.69
C ASN A 515 18.65 6.69 -11.51
N HIS A 516 17.80 5.67 -11.73
CA HIS A 516 16.97 5.07 -10.66
C HIS A 516 17.08 3.54 -10.54
N LEU A 517 17.33 2.81 -11.63
CA LEU A 517 17.40 1.34 -11.63
C LEU A 517 18.84 0.81 -11.44
N ASN A 518 19.83 1.63 -11.81
CA ASN A 518 21.26 1.29 -11.78
C ASN A 518 22.02 1.98 -10.64
N VAL A 519 21.32 2.48 -9.60
CA VAL A 519 21.91 3.16 -8.45
C VAL A 519 22.62 2.14 -7.53
N PRO A 520 23.90 2.35 -7.17
CA PRO A 520 24.56 1.52 -6.17
C PRO A 520 23.96 1.75 -4.78
N ILE A 521 23.73 0.66 -4.02
CA ILE A 521 23.34 0.77 -2.61
C ILE A 521 24.47 1.50 -1.85
N SER A 522 24.11 2.60 -1.18
CA SER A 522 25.05 3.43 -0.41
C SER A 522 25.74 2.64 0.71
N GLU A 523 26.99 2.99 1.03
CA GLU A 523 27.65 2.45 2.22
C GLU A 523 27.10 3.02 3.54
N ASN A 524 26.37 4.14 3.50
CA ASN A 524 25.75 4.75 4.67
C ASN A 524 24.52 4.00 5.17
N THR A 525 24.02 3.01 4.42
CA THR A 525 22.89 2.15 4.77
C THR A 525 23.23 1.10 5.84
N LYS A 526 24.30 1.30 6.61
CA LYS A 526 24.77 0.42 7.68
C LYS A 526 24.19 0.89 9.01
N VAL A 527 23.25 0.13 9.58
CA VAL A 527 22.88 0.30 10.99
C VAL A 527 24.05 -0.18 11.86
N GLU A 528 24.69 0.71 12.62
CA GLU A 528 25.70 0.32 13.63
C GLU A 528 25.02 -0.35 14.84
N GLY A 529 24.69 -1.64 14.69
CA GLY A 529 23.82 -2.40 15.59
C GLY A 529 24.32 -2.65 17.03
N GLU A 530 25.52 -2.20 17.41
CA GLU A 530 26.08 -2.46 18.75
C GLU A 530 25.73 -1.38 19.80
N GLN A 531 25.51 -0.12 19.41
CA GLN A 531 25.35 0.96 20.41
C GLN A 531 23.93 1.04 21.03
N LEU A 532 22.88 0.71 20.28
CA LEU A 532 21.50 0.79 20.75
C LEU A 532 21.17 -0.26 21.84
N ILE A 533 21.72 -1.48 21.70
CA ILE A 533 21.43 -2.58 22.64
C ILE A 533 21.93 -2.26 24.06
N LEU A 534 23.12 -1.63 24.17
CA LEU A 534 23.74 -1.33 25.45
C LEU A 534 23.05 -0.18 26.20
N ALA A 535 22.45 0.77 25.49
CA ALA A 535 21.72 1.88 26.10
C ALA A 535 20.41 1.44 26.76
N ASP A 536 19.63 0.59 26.09
CA ASP A 536 18.32 0.16 26.60
C ASP A 536 18.39 -1.03 27.57
N LEU A 537 19.42 -1.91 27.49
CA LEU A 537 19.70 -2.87 28.57
C LEU A 537 19.97 -2.17 29.91
N GLN A 538 20.51 -0.95 29.91
CA GLN A 538 20.71 -0.16 31.13
C GLN A 538 19.42 0.51 31.65
N ARG A 539 18.38 0.66 30.83
CA ARG A 539 17.06 1.13 31.28
C ARG A 539 16.23 0.03 31.95
N MET A 540 16.58 -1.24 31.76
CA MET A 540 15.85 -2.40 32.31
C MET A 540 16.29 -2.79 33.73
N THR A 541 16.35 -1.84 34.67
CA THR A 541 16.48 -2.16 36.11
C THR A 541 15.26 -1.67 36.91
N LEU A 542 14.53 -2.64 37.47
CA LEU A 542 13.44 -2.43 38.43
C LEU A 542 14.00 -2.06 39.83
N ARG A 543 14.62 -0.88 39.92
CA ARG A 543 15.06 -0.08 41.10
C ARG A 543 15.80 1.13 40.50
N ASP A 544 15.38 2.38 40.63
CA ASP A 544 14.81 3.03 41.83
C ASP A 544 13.66 4.00 41.53
N ARG A 545 12.49 3.76 42.13
CA ARG A 545 11.51 4.83 42.41
C ARG A 545 11.72 5.33 43.83
N LYS A 546 12.37 6.49 43.98
CA LYS A 546 12.19 7.36 45.16
C LYS A 546 11.84 8.78 44.71
N PRO A 547 10.88 9.45 45.37
CA PRO A 547 10.42 10.76 44.94
C PRO A 547 11.50 11.83 45.10
N ARG A 548 11.45 12.80 44.19
CA ARG A 548 12.35 13.94 44.06
C ARG A 548 12.38 14.79 45.34
N SER A 549 13.44 14.69 46.13
CA SER A 549 13.77 15.65 47.20
C SER A 549 14.81 16.67 46.72
N THR A 550 14.75 17.87 47.29
CA THR A 550 15.54 19.04 46.88
C THR A 550 17.04 18.93 47.23
N PRO A 551 17.92 19.64 46.50
CA PRO A 551 19.36 19.45 46.63
C PRO A 551 19.95 20.14 47.87
N VAL A 552 20.80 19.42 48.60
CA VAL A 552 21.72 19.96 49.61
C VAL A 552 23.13 19.43 49.31
N ALA A 553 24.15 20.22 49.64
CA ALA A 553 25.47 20.15 49.03
C ALA A 553 26.40 18.98 49.46
N THR A 554 27.40 18.77 48.60
CA THR A 554 28.66 18.02 48.70
C THR A 554 29.39 18.13 50.07
N PRO A 555 30.19 17.12 50.51
CA PRO A 555 31.53 16.88 49.90
C PRO A 555 32.10 15.44 49.85
N ARG A 556 32.59 15.07 48.65
CA ARG A 556 33.99 14.72 48.29
C ARG A 556 34.85 13.81 49.20
N ALA A 557 35.28 12.65 48.66
CA ALA A 557 36.55 11.86 48.87
C ALA A 557 36.28 10.34 48.71
N VAL A 558 37.19 9.43 48.31
CA VAL A 558 38.55 9.47 47.70
C VAL A 558 38.78 8.14 46.92
N LYS A 559 39.74 8.10 45.99
CA LYS A 559 40.12 6.94 45.16
C LYS A 559 40.70 5.75 45.95
N ALA A 560 40.46 4.52 45.47
CA ALA A 560 41.49 3.46 45.39
C ALA A 560 41.12 2.38 44.34
N THR A 561 42.11 1.90 43.57
CA THR A 561 42.03 0.78 42.61
C THR A 561 43.23 -0.18 42.87
N PRO A 562 43.57 -1.17 42.01
CA PRO A 562 43.21 -2.58 42.20
C PRO A 562 44.44 -3.53 42.26
N LYS A 563 44.21 -4.85 42.36
CA LYS A 563 45.08 -6.02 42.01
C LYS A 563 44.47 -7.30 42.64
N SER A 564 44.70 -8.55 42.20
CA SER A 564 45.38 -9.12 41.01
C SER A 564 44.98 -10.59 40.81
N THR A 565 45.40 -11.18 39.68
CA THR A 565 45.13 -12.53 39.13
C THR A 565 46.07 -13.64 39.73
N PRO A 566 46.32 -14.80 39.08
CA PRO A 566 45.52 -16.05 38.99
C PRO A 566 46.35 -17.33 39.37
N PHE A 567 45.85 -18.56 39.08
CA PHE A 567 46.59 -19.79 38.61
C PHE A 567 45.55 -20.95 38.40
N LYS A 568 45.53 -21.70 37.27
CA LYS A 568 46.24 -22.98 36.95
C LYS A 568 46.00 -24.14 37.95
N SER A 569 45.90 -25.43 37.58
CA SER A 569 45.79 -26.17 36.30
C SER A 569 45.59 -27.69 36.58
N ASN A 570 45.06 -28.50 35.64
CA ASN A 570 45.67 -29.76 35.14
C ASN A 570 44.70 -30.71 34.39
N GLU A 571 45.32 -31.65 33.65
CA GLU A 571 44.77 -32.51 32.59
C GLU A 571 44.51 -33.96 33.04
N GLY A 572 43.95 -34.80 32.16
CA GLY A 572 44.31 -36.24 32.14
C GLY A 572 43.28 -37.24 31.57
N HIS A 573 43.48 -37.67 30.31
CA HIS A 573 43.33 -39.04 29.75
C HIS A 573 42.09 -39.95 30.02
N ALA A 574 41.67 -40.91 29.17
CA ALA A 574 41.93 -41.22 27.75
C ALA A 574 40.91 -42.26 27.18
N SER A 575 40.75 -42.27 25.84
CA SER A 575 40.29 -43.30 24.87
C SER A 575 39.61 -44.64 25.27
N VAL A 576 38.76 -45.18 24.35
CA VAL A 576 38.96 -46.46 23.60
C VAL A 576 37.74 -46.91 22.72
N ARG A 577 38.00 -47.16 21.41
CA ARG A 577 37.39 -48.13 20.43
C ARG A 577 35.85 -48.18 20.18
N ASN A 578 35.37 -47.90 18.95
CA ASN A 578 35.30 -48.71 17.69
C ASN A 578 34.08 -49.67 17.57
N SER A 579 33.18 -49.42 16.61
CA SER A 579 32.87 -50.36 15.48
C SER A 579 31.68 -49.92 14.59
N LYS A 580 31.84 -50.09 13.28
CA LYS A 580 30.83 -50.24 12.20
C LYS A 580 31.21 -51.55 11.46
N PRO A 581 30.29 -52.35 10.87
CA PRO A 581 29.69 -52.07 9.53
C PRO A 581 28.24 -52.66 9.43
N SER A 582 27.51 -52.86 8.31
CA SER A 582 27.39 -52.29 6.93
C SER A 582 26.14 -52.88 6.23
N THR A 583 25.53 -52.16 5.26
CA THR A 583 24.77 -52.71 4.08
C THR A 583 23.49 -53.57 4.35
N SER A 584 22.48 -53.76 3.49
CA SER A 584 22.10 -53.25 2.14
C SER A 584 20.73 -53.80 1.68
N TRP A 585 19.89 -52.98 1.03
CA TRP A 585 18.79 -53.37 0.09
C TRP A 585 17.60 -54.14 0.75
N LYS A 586 16.39 -54.30 0.18
CA LYS A 586 15.87 -54.16 -1.20
C LYS A 586 14.35 -53.87 -1.16
N ALA A 587 13.76 -53.34 -2.24
CA ALA A 587 12.31 -53.14 -2.37
C ALA A 587 11.61 -54.33 -3.07
N THR A 588 10.32 -54.54 -2.76
CA THR A 588 9.33 -55.18 -3.66
C THR A 588 7.89 -54.85 -3.26
N SER A 589 7.04 -54.65 -4.26
CA SER A 589 5.58 -54.48 -4.23
C SER A 589 4.81 -55.80 -4.08
N VAL A 590 3.58 -55.78 -3.51
CA VAL A 590 2.37 -56.50 -3.97
C VAL A 590 1.13 -55.66 -3.60
N SER A 591 0.00 -55.91 -4.27
CA SER A 591 -1.23 -55.13 -4.39
C SER A 591 -2.44 -55.67 -3.59
N ASP A 592 -3.56 -54.95 -3.73
CA ASP A 592 -4.97 -55.38 -3.66
C ASP A 592 -5.74 -55.48 -2.31
N ASP A 593 -6.72 -54.56 -2.24
CA ASP A 593 -8.14 -54.69 -1.83
C ASP A 593 -8.62 -55.09 -0.41
N VAL A 594 -9.28 -54.08 0.18
CA VAL A 594 -10.61 -54.10 0.82
C VAL A 594 -10.88 -55.14 1.92
N HIS A 595 -10.91 -54.65 3.18
CA HIS A 595 -12.05 -54.96 4.05
C HIS A 595 -12.38 -53.83 5.05
N VAL A 596 -13.68 -53.60 5.23
CA VAL A 596 -14.26 -52.64 6.18
C VAL A 596 -14.25 -53.23 7.58
N SER A 597 -13.77 -52.49 8.57
CA SER A 597 -14.16 -52.73 9.96
C SER A 597 -14.23 -51.43 10.77
N ASN A 598 -15.34 -51.23 11.45
CA ASN A 598 -15.50 -50.17 12.45
C ASN A 598 -14.65 -50.50 13.68
N SER A 599 -13.74 -49.60 14.04
CA SER A 599 -13.26 -49.49 15.42
C SER A 599 -12.86 -48.04 15.73
N GLN A 600 -13.50 -47.46 16.73
CA GLN A 600 -12.98 -46.25 17.38
C GLN A 600 -11.67 -46.60 18.10
N PRO A 601 -10.78 -45.61 18.26
CA PRO A 601 -10.25 -45.40 19.60
C PRO A 601 -10.23 -43.93 20.03
N VAL A 602 -10.78 -43.71 21.24
CA VAL A 602 -10.21 -42.89 22.30
C VAL A 602 -9.77 -41.47 21.94
N VAL A 603 -10.68 -40.52 22.17
CA VAL A 603 -10.35 -39.10 22.33
C VAL A 603 -9.56 -38.90 23.64
N HIS A 604 -8.27 -38.58 23.56
CA HIS A 604 -7.55 -38.02 24.71
C HIS A 604 -7.91 -36.54 24.87
N ASN A 605 -8.92 -36.31 25.69
CA ASN A 605 -9.41 -34.98 26.03
C ASN A 605 -8.47 -34.36 27.10
N VAL A 606 -7.66 -33.38 26.70
CA VAL A 606 -6.87 -32.55 27.63
C VAL A 606 -7.27 -31.10 27.43
N ASN A 607 -8.31 -30.68 28.16
CA ASN A 607 -8.70 -29.29 28.25
C ASN A 607 -9.37 -29.01 29.60
N ALA A 608 -8.63 -28.36 30.51
CA ALA A 608 -9.16 -27.53 31.60
C ALA A 608 -8.03 -27.07 32.54
N GLN A 609 -7.69 -25.78 32.51
CA GLN A 609 -7.37 -25.01 33.73
C GLN A 609 -7.49 -23.51 33.46
N SER A 610 -8.66 -22.93 33.77
CA SER A 610 -8.86 -21.54 34.23
C SER A 610 -10.35 -21.27 34.44
N ALA A 611 -10.80 -21.30 35.70
CA ALA A 611 -12.13 -20.78 36.06
C ALA A 611 -12.17 -20.29 37.52
N ALA A 612 -12.79 -19.12 37.69
CA ALA A 612 -13.37 -18.58 38.93
C ALA A 612 -12.47 -18.30 40.15
N PHE A 613 -12.30 -17.00 40.43
CA PHE A 613 -12.51 -16.45 41.77
C PHE A 613 -13.42 -15.21 41.68
N LEU A 614 -14.68 -15.36 42.08
CA LEU A 614 -15.61 -14.25 42.32
C LEU A 614 -16.00 -14.25 43.80
N ARG A 615 -16.06 -13.05 44.40
CA ARG A 615 -16.81 -12.80 45.64
C ARG A 615 -17.57 -11.49 45.47
N GLU A 616 -18.89 -11.58 45.51
CA GLU A 616 -19.79 -10.44 45.60
C GLU A 616 -19.75 -9.81 47.01
N PRO A 617 -20.27 -8.57 47.14
CA PRO A 617 -21.11 -8.24 48.27
C PRO A 617 -22.55 -7.89 47.85
N VAL A 618 -23.49 -8.42 48.61
CA VAL A 618 -24.95 -8.26 48.47
C VAL A 618 -25.39 -6.82 48.79
N ILE A 619 -26.28 -6.25 47.98
CA ILE A 619 -27.14 -5.12 48.36
C ILE A 619 -28.59 -5.45 47.99
N LYS A 620 -29.51 -5.32 48.95
CA LYS A 620 -30.96 -5.31 48.72
C LYS A 620 -31.51 -3.87 48.73
N PRO A 621 -32.61 -3.58 48.02
CA PRO A 621 -33.08 -2.21 47.79
C PRO A 621 -34.09 -1.76 48.85
N GLU A 622 -34.17 -0.44 49.11
CA GLU A 622 -35.35 0.14 49.78
C GLU A 622 -35.61 1.62 49.46
N ALA A 623 -36.89 1.89 49.20
CA ALA A 623 -37.68 3.13 49.35
C ALA A 623 -37.24 4.47 48.68
N MET A 624 -38.15 4.97 47.82
CA MET A 624 -38.32 6.40 47.53
C MET A 624 -38.80 7.15 48.79
N GLN A 625 -38.41 8.42 48.96
CA GLN A 625 -39.33 9.44 49.47
C GLN A 625 -38.96 10.85 48.96
N SER A 626 -39.90 11.78 49.11
CA SER A 626 -40.10 12.96 48.26
C SER A 626 -39.87 14.30 49.00
N LEU A 627 -40.13 15.40 48.26
CA LEU A 627 -40.50 16.76 48.72
C LEU A 627 -39.41 17.88 48.81
N SER A 628 -39.36 18.64 47.71
CA SER A 628 -39.80 20.06 47.63
C SER A 628 -39.06 21.23 48.34
N ILE A 629 -38.65 22.19 47.49
CA ILE A 629 -38.97 23.64 47.52
C ILE A 629 -38.18 24.61 48.43
N ASP A 630 -37.89 25.76 47.80
CA ASP A 630 -37.54 27.11 48.29
C ASP A 630 -36.16 27.47 48.86
N GLY A 631 -35.69 28.66 48.44
CA GLY A 631 -35.64 29.72 49.45
C GLY A 631 -34.49 30.73 49.47
N THR A 632 -34.30 31.55 48.42
CA THR A 632 -33.89 32.99 48.52
C THR A 632 -32.46 33.41 49.00
N HIS A 633 -31.90 34.43 48.31
CA HIS A 633 -31.18 35.63 48.83
C HIS A 633 -30.10 35.53 49.94
N ARG A 634 -28.91 36.19 49.89
CA ARG A 634 -28.59 37.59 49.48
C ARG A 634 -27.12 37.91 49.87
N LYS A 635 -26.52 38.92 49.19
CA LYS A 635 -25.42 39.82 49.67
C LYS A 635 -24.01 39.21 49.93
N ARG A 636 -22.91 39.98 49.93
CA ARG A 636 -22.43 41.13 49.10
C ARG A 636 -21.02 41.54 49.60
N THR A 637 -19.99 41.55 48.75
CA THR A 637 -18.78 42.43 48.79
C THR A 637 -17.88 42.38 50.06
N PRO A 638 -16.71 43.06 50.19
CA PRO A 638 -15.98 44.01 49.31
C PRO A 638 -14.50 43.61 49.01
N SER A 639 -13.87 43.88 47.84
CA SER A 639 -13.29 45.11 47.24
C SER A 639 -11.83 45.49 47.62
N ALA A 640 -10.93 45.56 46.62
CA ALA A 640 -9.79 46.48 46.42
C ALA A 640 -9.31 46.27 44.95
N GLU A 641 -9.32 47.20 43.99
CA GLU A 641 -8.61 48.50 43.84
C GLU A 641 -7.10 48.38 43.53
N ARG A 642 -6.47 49.13 42.60
CA ARG A 642 -6.93 49.89 41.38
C ARG A 642 -5.68 50.33 40.54
N GLU A 643 -5.85 51.26 39.58
CA GLU A 643 -4.86 51.84 38.61
C GLU A 643 -4.53 50.94 37.40
N VAL A 644 -4.82 51.24 36.12
CA VAL A 644 -5.26 52.43 35.34
C VAL A 644 -4.17 53.46 34.98
N VAL A 645 -3.86 53.55 33.68
CA VAL A 645 -3.40 54.76 32.96
C VAL A 645 -4.10 54.83 31.59
N GLU A 646 -4.67 55.99 31.28
CA GLU A 646 -5.38 56.45 30.07
C GLU A 646 -4.39 57.05 29.01
N ALA A 647 -4.68 57.40 27.74
CA ALA A 647 -5.87 57.38 26.87
C ALA A 647 -5.53 57.76 25.37
N GLN A 648 -6.28 57.18 24.40
CA GLN A 648 -6.95 57.82 23.22
C GLN A 648 -6.12 58.49 22.06
N PRO A 649 -6.71 58.83 20.87
CA PRO A 649 -7.66 58.08 20.00
C PRO A 649 -7.47 58.26 18.44
N GLU A 650 -8.53 57.98 17.65
CA GLU A 650 -8.82 58.20 16.20
C GLU A 650 -8.61 56.99 15.25
N GLN A 651 -9.43 56.66 14.23
CA GLN A 651 -10.83 56.97 13.79
C GLN A 651 -11.23 55.88 12.73
N PRO A 652 -12.52 55.53 12.48
CA PRO A 652 -12.90 54.41 11.59
C PRO A 652 -13.68 54.78 10.30
N SER A 653 -13.50 54.00 9.22
CA SER A 653 -14.35 53.97 8.01
C SER A 653 -14.08 52.67 7.21
N THR A 654 -14.97 52.06 6.41
CA THR A 654 -16.35 52.37 5.96
C THR A 654 -17.21 51.10 5.93
N ILE A 655 -18.53 51.25 6.13
CA ILE A 655 -19.56 50.28 5.75
C ILE A 655 -19.92 50.50 4.27
N ASP A 656 -20.28 49.43 3.54
CA ASP A 656 -21.31 49.59 2.50
C ASP A 656 -22.36 48.47 2.59
N ARG A 657 -23.59 48.79 2.18
CA ARG A 657 -24.79 47.98 2.35
C ARG A 657 -25.28 47.48 0.99
N ASN A 658 -25.80 46.26 0.95
CA ASN A 658 -27.06 46.01 0.25
C ASN A 658 -27.76 44.78 0.86
N ILE A 659 -29.02 44.98 1.22
CA ILE A 659 -29.98 43.98 1.67
C ILE A 659 -31.13 44.04 0.67
N TYR A 660 -31.62 42.89 0.21
CA TYR A 660 -33.05 42.74 -0.08
C TYR A 660 -33.50 41.29 0.17
N ASP A 661 -34.71 41.18 0.68
CA ASP A 661 -35.29 39.98 1.32
C ASP A 661 -35.76 38.87 0.36
N PHE A 662 -35.96 37.67 0.91
CA PHE A 662 -37.23 36.92 1.05
C PHE A 662 -36.88 35.46 1.44
N VAL A 663 -37.05 35.00 2.68
CA VAL A 663 -38.31 34.59 3.37
C VAL A 663 -38.88 33.25 2.87
N VAL A 664 -38.62 32.20 3.68
CA VAL A 664 -39.48 31.04 4.02
C VAL A 664 -40.14 30.23 2.89
N GLU A 665 -39.65 29.00 2.69
CA GLU A 665 -40.38 27.76 3.06
C GLU A 665 -39.38 26.65 3.46
#